data_AF-A0A812LI81-F1
#
_entry.id   AF-A0A812LI81-F1
#
_cell.length_a   1.000
_cell.length_b   1.000
_cell.length_c   1.000
_cell.angle_alpha   90.00
_cell.angle_beta   90.00
_cell.angle_gamma   90.00
#
_symmetry.space_group_name_H-M   'P 1'
#
loop_
_entity.id
_entity.type
_entity.pdbx_description
1 polymer ?
#
loop_
_entity_poly.entity_id
_entity_poly.type
_entity_poly.pdbx_seq_one_letter_code
_entity_poly.pdbx_strand_id
1 'polypeptide(L)'
;LRRRIAAAPDRGPLIAPGVYDAMGAAAAEAAGFEAAYLSGASIAYSRLGGPDLGLIALPELVETVALIRERTDLPLVVDADNGFGNALNVRRTLRRLERAGASAVQLEDQSFPKRCGHLADKSLIEPAEMVGKIRAAVDSRQDPDLTLIIRTDAVAVEGFDAAMARAEAYLEAGADVLFVEAPQDEAQLAAVPRRFAGRVPTLANMVEGGRTPNRTAQALGELGFSIVIFPGGLARAVVQTMQAYFASLRQHGSNAPFRERMLDFQGINDFVRTPEVLAWAARFEGQPDAGEAHAPESDAGAEPAAREVWERHVVERDAEGNELLYVDRHLAHEGSFHAFGKLAGRDLPVARPDLTLLIADHYAPTRGRDRPIADPEVARVSRLLEENAARFGLDLIGLQDPRQGIVHVVGPELGFTLPGLTIVCGDSHTSTHGAFGAVAFGIGASEVAHVLATQCLWQRRPKPMRVRFVGQPRASVGAKDLVLAMIAQIGADGGSGHALEYVGSAVERLSMAGRMTLCNLSIESGARFGLIAPDATTFAYVTGRPLAPRGALLERALADWRGLASDPDAPFAAEVTVEVDGLGPMVTWGTSPEQAAPVAGRVPDPASLPTAARREAAAKALAYMDLQPGQALDGLAIDRVFIGSCTNARLEDLREAAAAIGGRRAQVPALVSPGSRAVKRAAEREGLDAVFRAAGFEWADSGCSMCVGMNGDLVPPGARCASTANRNFPGRQGPGSRTHLVSPAMAALAAVLESPAVVLLRGNVDTDQIIPARFLRKPREGTAGYAPYLFADLDDAPAGLRGEERGDGCDGEEAGGEAAPEILIAGRNFGCGSSREGAVYALVDAGYRAVVAESFGDIFRANAARNGLLCVQLAPEEVGALAAAAAEAPAARLTVDLPAQSVAAPGLAAYHFAIDGFSKKLLRAGYDELDLTLSLAGAIADFSAAAEAARPWLRPETTGAMGPLARVRRSQVALGRNGALVGPFFEELDYRPTPIGALSLRRRRELSLDVEVYEIKLGEAFLMSSLFTASEVALARLGLAALTPRGGACDVVVGGLGLGYTAQAVLQAPEVASLLVVEALEPVIDWHREGLLPLGRELCADPRCRFVAGDFFALAAGAEGFDPTAPGRRVDAVLVDIDHTPDFLLDTGHADFYRPAGLTRLAAHLRPGGVFGLWSNAPPEPAFTARLADVFATAWAEPVRFANPLQAGREVTQTVYLARTAAEAAPGTAQGTAQGTA
;
A
#
# COMPACT_ATOMS: atom_id res chain seq x y z
N LEU A 1 -38.31 11.21 25.16
CA LEU A 1 -38.87 10.05 25.90
C LEU A 1 -39.60 10.45 27.20
N ARG A 2 -38.90 10.90 28.25
CA ARG A 2 -39.43 11.21 29.60
C ARG A 2 -40.85 11.79 29.69
N ARG A 3 -41.17 12.86 28.94
CA ARG A 3 -42.50 13.50 28.94
C ARG A 3 -43.66 12.52 28.68
N ARG A 4 -43.45 11.47 27.88
CA ARG A 4 -44.46 10.44 27.60
C ARG A 4 -44.63 9.43 28.75
N ILE A 5 -43.55 9.13 29.46
CA ILE A 5 -43.56 8.28 30.65
C ILE A 5 -44.29 9.01 31.79
N ALA A 6 -43.99 10.30 32.00
CA ALA A 6 -44.66 11.14 32.99
C ALA A 6 -46.18 11.28 32.74
N ALA A 7 -46.60 11.30 31.47
CA ALA A 7 -48.02 11.34 31.07
C ALA A 7 -48.72 9.96 31.10
N ALA A 8 -48.09 8.91 31.62
CA ALA A 8 -48.70 7.57 31.68
C ALA A 8 -50.01 7.48 32.51
N PRO A 9 -50.21 8.24 33.61
CA PRO A 9 -51.49 8.23 34.32
C PRO A 9 -52.67 8.74 33.47
N ASP A 10 -52.43 9.71 32.59
CA ASP A 10 -53.48 10.34 31.77
C ASP A 10 -53.66 9.67 30.39
N ARG A 11 -52.58 9.10 29.84
CA ARG A 11 -52.52 8.54 28.47
C ARG A 11 -52.34 7.03 28.42
N GLY A 12 -52.40 6.34 29.56
CA GLY A 12 -52.00 4.94 29.69
C GLY A 12 -50.48 4.73 29.53
N PRO A 13 -49.96 3.54 29.86
CA PRO A 13 -48.53 3.27 29.84
C PRO A 13 -47.93 3.39 28.44
N LEU A 14 -46.63 3.68 28.40
CA LEU A 14 -45.85 3.62 27.17
C LEU A 14 -45.61 2.16 26.79
N ILE A 15 -46.17 1.71 25.67
CA ILE A 15 -45.88 0.39 25.11
C ILE A 15 -44.67 0.49 24.18
N ALA A 16 -43.64 -0.32 24.44
CA ALA A 16 -42.43 -0.40 23.62
C ALA A 16 -42.18 -1.86 23.19
N PRO A 17 -42.49 -2.24 21.94
CA PRO A 17 -42.29 -3.61 21.45
C PRO A 17 -40.79 -3.92 21.28
N GLY A 18 -40.46 -5.21 21.39
CA GLY A 18 -39.11 -5.73 21.20
C GLY A 18 -38.66 -5.71 19.74
N VAL A 19 -37.59 -4.98 19.46
CA VAL A 19 -36.91 -4.88 18.15
C VAL A 19 -35.46 -5.31 18.28
N TYR A 20 -34.80 -5.58 17.14
CA TYR A 20 -33.40 -6.00 17.05
C TYR A 20 -32.66 -5.48 15.81
N ASP A 21 -33.35 -4.77 14.91
CA ASP A 21 -32.82 -4.17 13.70
C ASP A 21 -33.65 -2.93 13.29
N ALA A 22 -33.18 -2.22 12.26
CA ALA A 22 -33.86 -1.05 11.71
C ALA A 22 -35.22 -1.36 11.06
N MET A 23 -35.41 -2.59 10.56
CA MET A 23 -36.65 -3.00 9.88
C MET A 23 -37.79 -3.20 10.88
N GLY A 24 -37.52 -3.88 12.01
CA GLY A 24 -38.45 -4.04 13.13
C GLY A 24 -38.75 -2.72 13.83
N ALA A 25 -37.77 -1.82 13.92
CA ALA A 25 -38.00 -0.46 14.44
C ALA A 25 -38.90 0.37 13.51
N ALA A 26 -38.69 0.31 12.19
CA ALA A 26 -39.58 0.91 11.20
C ALA A 26 -40.99 0.31 11.23
N ALA A 27 -41.12 -1.01 11.44
CA ALA A 27 -42.41 -1.68 11.57
C ALA A 27 -43.15 -1.25 12.85
N ALA A 28 -42.43 -1.01 13.96
CA ALA A 28 -43.01 -0.47 15.19
C ALA A 28 -43.47 0.99 15.03
N GLU A 29 -42.68 1.83 14.34
CA GLU A 29 -43.08 3.21 13.97
C GLU A 29 -44.34 3.21 13.09
N ALA A 30 -44.37 2.37 12.04
CA ALA A 30 -45.52 2.25 11.13
C ALA A 30 -46.78 1.67 11.81
N ALA A 31 -46.62 0.84 12.84
CA ALA A 31 -47.72 0.35 13.68
C ALA A 31 -48.20 1.37 14.73
N GLY A 32 -47.58 2.56 14.81
CA GLY A 32 -48.01 3.65 15.68
C GLY A 32 -47.54 3.55 17.15
N PHE A 33 -46.50 2.76 17.45
CA PHE A 33 -45.92 2.75 18.80
C PHE A 33 -45.16 4.06 19.10
N GLU A 34 -45.16 4.50 20.36
CA GLU A 34 -44.54 5.76 20.80
C GLU A 34 -43.08 5.61 21.29
N ALA A 35 -42.57 4.38 21.35
CA ALA A 35 -41.18 4.01 21.62
C ALA A 35 -40.92 2.57 21.14
N ALA A 36 -39.65 2.15 21.07
CA ALA A 36 -39.25 0.76 20.85
C ALA A 36 -38.23 0.29 21.90
N TYR A 37 -38.17 -1.02 22.12
CA TYR A 37 -37.22 -1.66 23.04
C TYR A 37 -36.22 -2.52 22.26
N LEU A 38 -34.95 -2.11 22.23
CA LEU A 38 -33.87 -2.89 21.63
C LEU A 38 -33.47 -4.01 22.59
N SER A 39 -33.89 -5.23 22.27
CA SER A 39 -33.72 -6.42 23.12
C SER A 39 -32.40 -7.12 22.84
N GLY A 40 -31.48 -7.13 23.82
CA GLY A 40 -30.17 -7.80 23.71
C GLY A 40 -30.30 -9.29 23.37
N ALA A 41 -31.30 -9.97 23.95
CA ALA A 41 -31.64 -11.35 23.61
C ALA A 41 -32.06 -11.52 22.15
N SER A 42 -32.86 -10.58 21.62
CA SER A 42 -33.30 -10.62 20.22
C SER A 42 -32.18 -10.29 19.24
N ILE A 43 -31.17 -9.50 19.65
CA ILE A 43 -29.91 -9.34 18.89
C ILE A 43 -29.12 -10.67 18.89
N ALA A 44 -29.00 -11.37 20.02
CA ALA A 44 -28.32 -12.67 20.08
C ALA A 44 -28.97 -13.72 19.14
N TYR A 45 -30.30 -13.80 19.14
CA TYR A 45 -31.03 -14.70 18.25
C TYR A 45 -30.85 -14.36 16.76
N SER A 46 -30.86 -13.08 16.38
CA SER A 46 -30.84 -12.63 14.98
C SER A 46 -29.43 -12.51 14.40
N ARG A 47 -28.46 -11.95 15.13
CA ARG A 47 -27.08 -11.75 14.66
C ARG A 47 -26.17 -12.96 14.85
N LEU A 48 -26.35 -13.74 15.91
CA LEU A 48 -25.48 -14.89 16.22
C LEU A 48 -26.14 -16.24 15.94
N GLY A 49 -27.46 -16.29 15.72
CA GLY A 49 -28.22 -17.54 15.74
C GLY A 49 -28.18 -18.25 17.10
N GLY A 50 -27.80 -17.54 18.17
CA GLY A 50 -27.33 -18.10 19.43
C GLY A 50 -28.14 -17.66 20.66
N PRO A 51 -27.95 -18.31 21.81
CA PRO A 51 -28.73 -18.06 23.02
C PRO A 51 -28.30 -16.78 23.76
N ASP A 52 -29.24 -16.17 24.50
CA ASP A 52 -28.98 -15.01 25.35
C ASP A 52 -28.23 -15.37 26.64
N LEU A 53 -26.90 -15.43 26.54
CA LEU A 53 -25.95 -15.77 27.62
C LEU A 53 -24.82 -14.73 27.76
N GLY A 54 -25.10 -13.46 27.42
CA GLY A 54 -24.10 -12.38 27.44
C GLY A 54 -23.04 -12.48 26.34
N LEU A 55 -23.41 -13.06 25.19
CA LEU A 55 -22.53 -13.24 24.02
C LEU A 55 -22.45 -12.00 23.12
N ILE A 56 -23.43 -11.09 23.22
CA ILE A 56 -23.40 -9.78 22.56
C ILE A 56 -22.51 -8.84 23.37
N ALA A 57 -21.70 -8.03 22.70
CA ALA A 57 -20.88 -7.01 23.34
C ALA A 57 -21.34 -5.59 22.97
N LEU A 58 -20.70 -4.60 23.60
CA LEU A 58 -20.98 -3.19 23.38
C LEU A 58 -20.86 -2.73 21.90
N PRO A 59 -19.92 -3.22 21.06
CA PRO A 59 -19.83 -2.80 19.66
C PRO A 59 -21.07 -3.13 18.83
N GLU A 60 -21.57 -4.36 18.91
CA GLU A 60 -22.72 -4.85 18.15
C GLU A 60 -24.00 -4.12 18.58
N LEU A 61 -24.14 -3.83 19.88
CA LEU A 61 -25.24 -3.04 20.43
C LEU A 61 -25.19 -1.59 19.92
N VAL A 62 -24.01 -0.93 19.97
CA VAL A 62 -23.82 0.45 19.50
C VAL A 62 -24.10 0.59 18.00
N GLU A 63 -23.64 -0.36 17.18
CA GLU A 63 -23.91 -0.39 15.74
C GLU A 63 -25.41 -0.57 15.46
N THR A 64 -26.07 -1.49 16.17
CA THR A 64 -27.51 -1.73 16.01
C THR A 64 -28.35 -0.51 16.41
N VAL A 65 -27.96 0.22 17.45
CA VAL A 65 -28.59 1.50 17.82
C VAL A 65 -28.43 2.53 16.70
N ALA A 66 -27.22 2.71 16.16
CA ALA A 66 -26.98 3.69 15.09
C ALA A 66 -27.83 3.41 13.84
N LEU A 67 -27.85 2.16 13.35
CA LEU A 67 -28.64 1.76 12.19
C LEU A 67 -30.16 1.94 12.39
N ILE A 68 -30.66 1.70 13.61
CA ILE A 68 -32.06 2.00 13.95
C ILE A 68 -32.31 3.52 13.88
N ARG A 69 -31.40 4.33 14.41
CA ARG A 69 -31.52 5.79 14.47
C ARG A 69 -31.35 6.51 13.13
N GLU A 70 -30.72 5.87 12.15
CA GLU A 70 -30.72 6.33 10.75
C GLU A 70 -32.08 6.11 10.06
N ARG A 71 -32.85 5.08 10.45
CA ARG A 71 -34.14 4.75 9.82
C ARG A 71 -35.37 5.33 10.53
N THR A 72 -35.30 5.64 11.83
CA THR A 72 -36.45 6.12 12.60
C THR A 72 -36.08 7.02 13.78
N ASP A 73 -36.92 8.06 13.99
CA ASP A 73 -36.83 8.96 15.13
C ASP A 73 -37.49 8.40 16.41
N LEU A 74 -38.11 7.22 16.34
CA LEU A 74 -38.78 6.53 17.44
C LEU A 74 -37.86 6.43 18.68
N PRO A 75 -38.31 6.88 19.87
CA PRO A 75 -37.50 6.80 21.08
C PRO A 75 -37.09 5.37 21.43
N LEU A 76 -35.78 5.13 21.49
CA LEU A 76 -35.23 3.79 21.66
C LEU A 76 -34.80 3.55 23.11
N VAL A 77 -35.40 2.56 23.76
CA VAL A 77 -34.94 2.00 25.03
C VAL A 77 -33.95 0.88 24.71
N VAL A 78 -32.71 0.99 25.19
CA VAL A 78 -31.64 0.05 24.86
C VAL A 78 -31.30 -0.83 26.04
N ASP A 79 -31.41 -2.15 25.87
CA ASP A 79 -30.92 -3.13 26.84
C ASP A 79 -29.39 -3.23 26.76
N ALA A 80 -28.70 -2.82 27.82
CA ALA A 80 -27.23 -2.79 27.89
C ALA A 80 -26.66 -3.80 28.90
N ASP A 81 -27.44 -4.84 29.24
CA ASP A 81 -27.12 -5.87 30.23
C ASP A 81 -26.62 -5.24 31.55
N ASN A 82 -25.62 -5.84 32.21
CA ASN A 82 -24.99 -5.29 33.41
C ASN A 82 -23.98 -4.14 33.13
N GLY A 83 -24.09 -3.49 31.97
CA GLY A 83 -23.24 -2.40 31.51
C GLY A 83 -21.85 -2.83 31.00
N PHE A 84 -21.68 -4.13 30.73
CA PHE A 84 -20.45 -4.77 30.22
C PHE A 84 -19.23 -4.65 31.15
N GLY A 85 -19.44 -4.72 32.48
CA GLY A 85 -18.38 -4.81 33.49
C GLY A 85 -18.64 -4.01 34.76
N ASN A 86 -17.64 -3.27 35.25
CA ASN A 86 -17.71 -2.45 36.45
C ASN A 86 -18.15 -0.99 36.14
N ALA A 87 -18.19 -0.11 37.15
CA ALA A 87 -18.59 1.29 37.01
C ALA A 87 -17.84 2.07 35.90
N LEU A 88 -16.57 1.75 35.61
CA LEU A 88 -15.81 2.35 34.50
C LEU A 88 -16.27 1.82 33.14
N ASN A 89 -16.68 0.55 33.06
CA ASN A 89 -17.33 -0.01 31.87
C ASN A 89 -18.67 0.67 31.65
N VAL A 90 -19.50 0.84 32.69
CA VAL A 90 -20.78 1.56 32.61
C VAL A 90 -20.61 2.98 32.07
N ARG A 91 -19.61 3.73 32.54
CA ARG A 91 -19.24 5.05 32.01
C ARG A 91 -18.91 5.04 30.50
N ARG A 92 -18.23 3.99 30.01
CA ARG A 92 -17.95 3.78 28.58
C ARG A 92 -19.22 3.41 27.81
N THR A 93 -20.03 2.51 28.35
CA THR A 93 -21.28 2.01 27.77
C THR A 93 -22.26 3.14 27.54
N LEU A 94 -22.56 3.93 28.57
CA LEU A 94 -23.47 5.08 28.48
C LEU A 94 -23.05 6.06 27.39
N ARG A 95 -21.79 6.54 27.45
CA ARG A 95 -21.25 7.50 26.48
C ARG A 95 -21.20 7.00 25.02
N ARG A 96 -21.30 5.69 24.79
CA ARG A 96 -21.34 5.10 23.44
C ARG A 96 -22.77 4.90 22.94
N LEU A 97 -23.68 4.46 23.79
CA LEU A 97 -25.10 4.30 23.45
C LEU A 97 -25.82 5.64 23.31
N GLU A 98 -25.53 6.59 24.19
CA GLU A 98 -26.03 7.98 24.13
C GLU A 98 -25.57 8.65 22.83
N ARG A 99 -24.28 8.54 22.46
CA ARG A 99 -23.75 9.05 21.19
C ARG A 99 -24.34 8.35 19.95
N ALA A 100 -24.81 7.11 20.08
CA ALA A 100 -25.51 6.40 19.00
C ALA A 100 -27.00 6.80 18.89
N GLY A 101 -27.54 7.57 19.84
CA GLY A 101 -28.93 8.03 19.84
C GLY A 101 -29.89 7.19 20.68
N ALA A 102 -29.40 6.40 21.65
CA ALA A 102 -30.25 5.77 22.65
C ALA A 102 -31.05 6.83 23.43
N SER A 103 -32.37 6.64 23.57
CA SER A 103 -33.25 7.54 24.34
C SER A 103 -33.42 7.10 25.80
N ALA A 104 -33.19 5.82 26.07
CA ALA A 104 -32.96 5.29 27.41
C ALA A 104 -31.92 4.18 27.36
N VAL A 105 -31.21 3.97 28.47
CA VAL A 105 -30.34 2.81 28.67
C VAL A 105 -30.82 2.04 29.89
N GLN A 106 -31.03 0.74 29.72
CA GLN A 106 -31.33 -0.20 30.79
C GLN A 106 -30.03 -0.83 31.32
N LEU A 107 -29.89 -0.91 32.65
CA LEU A 107 -28.79 -1.60 33.34
C LEU A 107 -29.34 -2.55 34.40
N GLU A 108 -28.83 -3.78 34.45
CA GLU A 108 -29.20 -4.80 35.45
C GLU A 108 -28.11 -5.11 36.48
N ASP A 109 -28.50 -5.73 37.60
CA ASP A 109 -27.63 -6.12 38.71
C ASP A 109 -27.16 -7.59 38.66
N GLN A 110 -27.26 -8.25 37.51
CA GLN A 110 -26.68 -9.58 37.30
C GLN A 110 -25.14 -9.53 37.27
N SER A 111 -24.50 -10.58 37.82
CA SER A 111 -23.07 -10.82 37.62
C SER A 111 -22.77 -11.20 36.15
N PHE A 112 -21.49 -11.24 35.76
CA PHE A 112 -21.10 -11.65 34.42
C PHE A 112 -20.57 -13.11 34.41
N PRO A 113 -20.95 -13.97 33.45
CA PRO A 113 -21.89 -13.73 32.36
C PRO A 113 -23.35 -13.70 32.82
N LYS A 114 -24.12 -12.75 32.29
CA LYS A 114 -25.56 -12.60 32.58
C LYS A 114 -26.40 -13.69 31.89
N ARG A 115 -27.61 -13.94 32.39
CA ARG A 115 -28.58 -14.85 31.76
C ARG A 115 -29.90 -14.13 31.44
N CYS A 116 -30.65 -14.61 30.46
CA CYS A 116 -32.03 -14.18 30.24
C CYS A 116 -32.88 -14.25 31.54
N GLY A 117 -33.59 -13.17 31.85
CA GLY A 117 -34.24 -12.92 33.16
C GLY A 117 -35.27 -13.96 33.64
N HIS A 118 -35.80 -14.80 32.76
CA HIS A 118 -36.75 -15.87 33.13
C HIS A 118 -36.09 -17.23 33.40
N LEU A 119 -34.79 -17.39 33.10
CA LEU A 119 -34.03 -18.61 33.38
C LEU A 119 -33.78 -18.81 34.89
N ALA A 120 -33.38 -20.03 35.25
CA ALA A 120 -32.82 -20.34 36.57
C ALA A 120 -31.33 -19.97 36.63
N ASP A 121 -30.72 -20.16 37.81
CA ASP A 121 -29.28 -20.08 38.05
C ASP A 121 -28.63 -18.72 37.68
N LYS A 122 -29.38 -17.64 37.97
CA LYS A 122 -28.87 -16.26 37.97
C LYS A 122 -28.10 -15.99 39.26
N SER A 123 -27.10 -15.11 39.19
CA SER A 123 -26.40 -14.56 40.35
C SER A 123 -26.25 -13.05 40.19
N LEU A 124 -26.21 -12.34 41.32
CA LEU A 124 -26.21 -10.87 41.35
C LEU A 124 -24.85 -10.33 41.79
N ILE A 125 -24.63 -9.05 41.52
CA ILE A 125 -23.61 -8.27 42.22
C ILE A 125 -24.16 -7.74 43.56
N GLU A 126 -23.24 -7.40 44.47
CA GLU A 126 -23.58 -6.74 45.74
C GLU A 126 -24.33 -5.41 45.48
N PRO A 127 -25.36 -5.07 46.29
CA PRO A 127 -26.14 -3.82 46.09
C PRO A 127 -25.25 -2.56 46.05
N ALA A 128 -24.16 -2.55 46.81
CA ALA A 128 -23.19 -1.46 46.82
C ALA A 128 -22.41 -1.32 45.50
N GLU A 129 -22.12 -2.42 44.79
CA GLU A 129 -21.51 -2.37 43.45
C GLU A 129 -22.50 -1.76 42.45
N MET A 130 -23.77 -2.19 42.49
CA MET A 130 -24.80 -1.65 41.59
C MET A 130 -25.06 -0.16 41.85
N VAL A 131 -25.15 0.27 43.12
CA VAL A 131 -25.23 1.71 43.48
C VAL A 131 -24.03 2.48 42.91
N GLY A 132 -22.83 1.89 42.91
CA GLY A 132 -21.65 2.45 42.23
C GLY A 132 -21.79 2.55 40.71
N LYS A 133 -22.37 1.54 40.05
CA LYS A 133 -22.66 1.54 38.61
C LYS A 133 -23.69 2.61 38.23
N ILE A 134 -24.78 2.73 38.99
CA ILE A 134 -25.85 3.71 38.74
C ILE A 134 -25.30 5.13 38.87
N ARG A 135 -24.56 5.43 39.94
CA ARG A 135 -23.90 6.74 40.11
C ARG A 135 -22.94 7.04 38.96
N ALA A 136 -22.13 6.07 38.55
CA ALA A 136 -21.25 6.24 37.39
C ALA A 136 -22.02 6.43 36.06
N ALA A 137 -23.23 5.88 35.90
CA ALA A 137 -24.09 6.16 34.76
C ALA A 137 -24.66 7.59 34.81
N VAL A 138 -25.12 8.04 35.98
CA VAL A 138 -25.60 9.41 36.23
C VAL A 138 -24.50 10.43 35.92
N ASP A 139 -23.30 10.25 36.50
CA ASP A 139 -22.13 11.13 36.31
C ASP A 139 -21.58 11.13 34.87
N SER A 140 -21.93 10.13 34.05
CA SER A 140 -21.41 9.97 32.68
C SER A 140 -22.33 10.49 31.60
N ARG A 141 -23.62 10.67 31.92
CA ARG A 141 -24.68 11.23 31.07
C ARG A 141 -24.25 12.61 30.54
N GLN A 142 -24.44 12.92 29.26
CA GLN A 142 -24.17 14.27 28.72
C GLN A 142 -25.48 14.97 28.30
N ASP A 143 -26.40 14.26 27.66
CA ASP A 143 -27.80 14.69 27.48
C ASP A 143 -28.59 14.49 28.78
N PRO A 144 -29.05 15.56 29.45
CA PRO A 144 -29.83 15.44 30.68
C PRO A 144 -31.14 14.67 30.50
N ASP A 145 -31.68 14.56 29.27
CA ASP A 145 -32.96 13.91 28.96
C ASP A 145 -32.86 12.40 28.61
N LEU A 146 -31.64 11.84 28.52
CA LEU A 146 -31.41 10.40 28.49
C LEU A 146 -31.99 9.76 29.76
N THR A 147 -32.82 8.73 29.64
CA THR A 147 -33.43 8.02 30.79
C THR A 147 -32.57 6.83 31.23
N LEU A 148 -32.21 6.73 32.51
CA LEU A 148 -31.64 5.51 33.10
C LEU A 148 -32.75 4.59 33.64
N ILE A 149 -32.93 3.42 33.03
CA ILE A 149 -33.81 2.37 33.54
C ILE A 149 -32.97 1.38 34.34
N ILE A 150 -33.20 1.29 35.65
CA ILE A 150 -32.43 0.37 36.49
C ILE A 150 -33.26 -0.85 36.82
N ARG A 151 -32.71 -2.01 36.46
CA ARG A 151 -33.30 -3.34 36.57
C ARG A 151 -32.71 -4.09 37.76
N THR A 152 -33.55 -4.84 38.47
CA THR A 152 -33.10 -5.84 39.45
C THR A 152 -33.70 -7.21 39.17
N ASP A 153 -32.85 -8.23 39.14
CA ASP A 153 -33.23 -9.63 38.90
C ASP A 153 -33.48 -10.43 40.20
N ALA A 154 -33.40 -9.73 41.34
CA ALA A 154 -33.31 -10.33 42.67
C ALA A 154 -34.54 -11.12 43.13
N VAL A 155 -35.72 -10.93 42.52
CA VAL A 155 -36.93 -11.72 42.84
C VAL A 155 -36.66 -13.23 42.68
N ALA A 156 -35.78 -13.61 41.74
CA ALA A 156 -35.43 -14.99 41.44
C ALA A 156 -34.20 -15.53 42.21
N VAL A 157 -33.53 -14.70 43.04
CA VAL A 157 -32.26 -15.04 43.71
C VAL A 157 -32.30 -14.78 45.22
N GLU A 158 -32.79 -13.61 45.63
CA GLU A 158 -32.86 -13.15 47.03
C GLU A 158 -34.32 -13.02 47.53
N GLY A 159 -35.29 -13.03 46.61
CA GLY A 159 -36.72 -12.92 46.89
C GLY A 159 -37.28 -11.51 46.68
N PHE A 160 -38.62 -11.39 46.75
CA PHE A 160 -39.33 -10.16 46.38
C PHE A 160 -38.96 -8.97 47.27
N ASP A 161 -38.96 -9.12 48.60
CA ASP A 161 -38.66 -8.02 49.52
C ASP A 161 -37.22 -7.49 49.38
N ALA A 162 -36.27 -8.38 49.09
CA ALA A 162 -34.88 -8.02 48.77
C ALA A 162 -34.78 -7.22 47.45
N ALA A 163 -35.53 -7.64 46.42
CA ALA A 163 -35.63 -6.89 45.16
C ALA A 163 -36.25 -5.49 45.37
N MET A 164 -37.27 -5.37 46.21
CA MET A 164 -37.86 -4.08 46.56
C MET A 164 -36.90 -3.19 47.36
N ALA A 165 -36.06 -3.76 48.23
CA ALA A 165 -35.00 -3.03 48.95
C ALA A 165 -33.86 -2.58 48.02
N ARG A 166 -33.40 -3.44 47.10
CA ARG A 166 -32.45 -3.07 46.02
C ARG A 166 -33.02 -1.92 45.18
N ALA A 167 -34.27 -2.03 44.73
CA ALA A 167 -34.93 -0.99 43.93
C ALA A 167 -35.07 0.37 44.66
N GLU A 168 -35.28 0.37 45.98
CA GLU A 168 -35.24 1.60 46.80
C GLU A 168 -33.84 2.23 46.79
N ALA A 169 -32.78 1.44 47.01
CA ALA A 169 -31.40 1.93 46.95
C ALA A 169 -30.98 2.39 45.54
N TYR A 170 -31.56 1.82 44.49
CA TYR A 170 -31.29 2.20 43.11
C TYR A 170 -31.97 3.52 42.73
N LEU A 171 -33.14 3.81 43.30
CA LEU A 171 -33.77 5.13 43.25
C LEU A 171 -32.89 6.18 43.96
N GLU A 172 -32.39 5.89 45.16
CA GLU A 172 -31.45 6.77 45.88
C GLU A 172 -30.11 6.97 45.15
N ALA A 173 -29.73 6.04 44.27
CA ALA A 173 -28.55 6.15 43.42
C ALA A 173 -28.76 6.96 42.13
N GLY A 174 -30.01 7.30 41.78
CA GLY A 174 -30.35 8.13 40.61
C GLY A 174 -30.98 7.39 39.42
N ALA A 175 -31.71 6.30 39.65
CA ALA A 175 -32.55 5.67 38.63
C ALA A 175 -33.70 6.60 38.18
N ASP A 176 -33.89 6.78 36.87
CA ASP A 176 -35.03 7.54 36.30
C ASP A 176 -36.30 6.68 36.17
N VAL A 177 -36.14 5.36 36.04
CA VAL A 177 -37.21 4.35 35.98
C VAL A 177 -36.73 3.09 36.71
N LEU A 178 -37.61 2.45 37.49
CA LEU A 178 -37.31 1.15 38.13
C LEU A 178 -37.96 -0.01 37.38
N PHE A 179 -37.22 -1.11 37.27
CA PHE A 179 -37.68 -2.37 36.69
C PHE A 179 -37.37 -3.52 37.65
N VAL A 180 -38.39 -3.99 38.37
CA VAL A 180 -38.29 -5.23 39.16
C VAL A 180 -38.64 -6.39 38.24
N GLU A 181 -37.65 -7.21 37.87
CA GLU A 181 -37.85 -8.31 36.92
C GLU A 181 -38.60 -9.49 37.57
N ALA A 182 -39.47 -10.11 36.77
CA ALA A 182 -40.21 -11.33 37.10
C ALA A 182 -40.85 -11.39 38.52
N PRO A 183 -41.76 -10.47 38.90
CA PRO A 183 -42.73 -10.74 39.98
C PRO A 183 -43.46 -12.07 39.74
N GLN A 184 -43.55 -12.94 40.74
CA GLN A 184 -44.04 -14.33 40.54
C GLN A 184 -45.57 -14.47 40.64
N ASP A 185 -46.28 -13.48 41.20
CA ASP A 185 -47.73 -13.51 41.41
C ASP A 185 -48.37 -12.11 41.29
N GLU A 186 -49.71 -12.07 41.28
CA GLU A 186 -50.50 -10.82 41.15
C GLU A 186 -50.24 -9.81 42.27
N ALA A 187 -50.01 -10.29 43.50
CA ALA A 187 -49.80 -9.41 44.65
C ALA A 187 -48.43 -8.73 44.56
N GLN A 188 -47.38 -9.49 44.18
CA GLN A 188 -46.06 -8.97 43.86
C GLN A 188 -46.11 -7.99 42.67
N LEU A 189 -46.71 -8.41 41.55
CA LEU A 189 -46.80 -7.62 40.31
C LEU A 189 -47.47 -6.25 40.57
N ALA A 190 -48.57 -6.26 41.33
CA ALA A 190 -49.27 -5.03 41.68
C ALA A 190 -48.62 -4.25 42.85
N ALA A 191 -47.73 -4.85 43.65
CA ALA A 191 -47.03 -4.17 44.74
C ALA A 191 -45.88 -3.27 44.25
N VAL A 192 -45.21 -3.64 43.16
CA VAL A 192 -44.12 -2.86 42.55
C VAL A 192 -44.53 -1.40 42.28
N PRO A 193 -45.53 -1.08 41.43
CA PRO A 193 -45.96 0.29 41.19
C PRO A 193 -46.52 0.96 42.46
N ARG A 194 -47.24 0.22 43.32
CA ARG A 194 -47.79 0.77 44.59
C ARG A 194 -46.71 1.26 45.56
N ARG A 195 -45.50 0.66 45.58
CA ARG A 195 -44.39 1.06 46.46
C ARG A 195 -43.61 2.29 45.97
N PHE A 196 -43.70 2.58 44.68
CA PHE A 196 -42.97 3.67 43.99
C PHE A 196 -43.86 4.78 43.43
N ALA A 197 -45.19 4.65 43.56
CA ALA A 197 -46.18 5.64 43.14
C ALA A 197 -45.83 7.07 43.59
N GLY A 198 -45.84 8.01 42.63
CA GLY A 198 -45.49 9.42 42.85
C GLY A 198 -44.01 9.71 43.13
N ARG A 199 -43.13 8.69 43.17
CA ARG A 199 -41.68 8.85 43.40
C ARG A 199 -40.85 8.61 42.14
N VAL A 200 -41.13 7.52 41.43
CA VAL A 200 -40.43 7.15 40.19
C VAL A 200 -41.32 6.27 39.30
N PRO A 201 -41.30 6.43 37.96
CA PRO A 201 -41.95 5.51 37.04
C PRO A 201 -41.45 4.07 37.18
N THR A 202 -42.33 3.10 36.90
CA THR A 202 -41.97 1.67 36.86
C THR A 202 -42.23 1.05 35.49
N LEU A 203 -41.41 0.05 35.15
CA LEU A 203 -41.50 -0.72 33.91
C LEU A 203 -41.90 -2.18 34.19
N ALA A 204 -42.82 -2.71 33.38
CA ALA A 204 -43.21 -4.13 33.38
C ALA A 204 -42.73 -4.84 32.11
N ASN A 205 -42.21 -6.05 32.26
CA ASN A 205 -41.72 -6.90 31.18
C ASN A 205 -42.67 -8.08 30.94
N MET A 206 -43.29 -8.10 29.75
CA MET A 206 -44.21 -9.15 29.32
C MET A 206 -43.53 -10.08 28.32
N VAL A 207 -43.43 -11.35 28.69
CA VAL A 207 -42.86 -12.42 27.85
C VAL A 207 -43.77 -13.64 27.92
N GLU A 208 -44.31 -14.05 26.78
CA GLU A 208 -45.16 -15.23 26.65
C GLU A 208 -44.35 -16.48 26.96
N GLY A 209 -44.74 -17.22 28.00
CA GLY A 209 -43.98 -18.34 28.58
C GLY A 209 -42.95 -17.94 29.65
N GLY A 210 -42.83 -16.64 29.98
CA GLY A 210 -42.03 -16.14 31.11
C GLY A 210 -42.67 -16.41 32.47
N ARG A 211 -41.96 -16.00 33.55
CA ARG A 211 -42.43 -16.21 34.93
C ARG A 211 -43.43 -15.15 35.42
N THR A 212 -43.45 -13.97 34.81
CA THR A 212 -44.38 -12.89 35.17
C THR A 212 -45.81 -13.27 34.78
N PRO A 213 -46.83 -13.03 35.63
CA PRO A 213 -48.22 -13.21 35.24
C PRO A 213 -48.57 -12.34 34.02
N ASN A 214 -48.97 -12.99 32.92
CA ASN A 214 -49.27 -12.29 31.67
C ASN A 214 -50.51 -11.39 31.82
N ARG A 215 -50.37 -10.11 31.47
CA ARG A 215 -51.40 -9.08 31.54
C ARG A 215 -51.36 -8.20 30.29
N THR A 216 -52.48 -7.57 29.95
CA THR A 216 -52.49 -6.56 28.88
C THR A 216 -51.74 -5.31 29.35
N ALA A 217 -51.17 -4.55 28.42
CA ALA A 217 -50.52 -3.29 28.77
C ALA A 217 -51.47 -2.32 29.49
N GLN A 218 -52.74 -2.27 29.10
CA GLN A 218 -53.77 -1.49 29.80
C GLN A 218 -53.91 -1.91 31.27
N ALA A 219 -54.06 -3.22 31.56
CA ALA A 219 -54.20 -3.71 32.93
C ALA A 219 -52.95 -3.43 33.79
N LEU A 220 -51.75 -3.47 33.20
CA LEU A 220 -50.52 -3.05 33.88
C LEU A 220 -50.50 -1.53 34.17
N GLY A 221 -51.06 -0.73 33.26
CA GLY A 221 -51.31 0.70 33.48
C GLY A 221 -52.30 0.97 34.62
N GLU A 222 -53.39 0.20 34.70
CA GLU A 222 -54.37 0.26 35.79
C GLU A 222 -53.78 -0.15 37.15
N LEU A 223 -52.75 -1.00 37.16
CA LEU A 223 -51.94 -1.29 38.35
C LEU A 223 -50.91 -0.18 38.67
N GLY A 224 -50.66 0.76 37.76
CA GLY A 224 -49.78 1.91 37.94
C GLY A 224 -48.40 1.82 37.27
N PHE A 225 -48.14 0.81 36.42
CA PHE A 225 -46.92 0.79 35.61
C PHE A 225 -46.93 1.90 34.55
N SER A 226 -45.77 2.50 34.29
CA SER A 226 -45.63 3.62 33.35
C SER A 226 -45.10 3.19 31.97
N ILE A 227 -44.43 2.03 31.90
CA ILE A 227 -43.87 1.46 30.67
C ILE A 227 -44.16 -0.05 30.64
N VAL A 228 -44.50 -0.60 29.48
CA VAL A 228 -44.66 -2.05 29.25
C VAL A 228 -43.86 -2.47 28.02
N ILE A 229 -42.97 -3.45 28.18
CA ILE A 229 -42.10 -3.97 27.11
C ILE A 229 -42.48 -5.39 26.69
N PHE A 230 -42.24 -5.72 25.43
CA PHE A 230 -42.50 -7.03 24.83
C PHE A 230 -41.25 -7.56 24.06
N PRO A 231 -40.12 -7.82 24.75
CA PRO A 231 -38.78 -7.83 24.15
C PRO A 231 -38.52 -8.97 23.15
N GLY A 232 -39.18 -10.12 23.34
CA GLY A 232 -38.96 -11.34 22.54
C GLY A 232 -40.06 -11.68 21.54
N GLY A 233 -41.10 -10.85 21.39
CA GLY A 233 -42.26 -11.15 20.54
C GLY A 233 -41.91 -11.29 19.06
N LEU A 234 -41.37 -10.22 18.47
CA LEU A 234 -41.07 -10.12 17.04
C LEU A 234 -40.14 -11.22 16.53
N ALA A 235 -39.04 -11.50 17.23
CA ALA A 235 -38.05 -12.49 16.81
C ALA A 235 -38.66 -13.91 16.65
N ARG A 236 -39.53 -14.33 17.59
CA ARG A 236 -40.21 -15.63 17.51
C ARG A 236 -41.22 -15.69 16.36
N ALA A 237 -41.99 -14.62 16.13
CA ALA A 237 -42.94 -14.53 15.02
C ALA A 237 -42.25 -14.53 13.64
N VAL A 238 -41.11 -13.84 13.51
CA VAL A 238 -40.30 -13.84 12.28
C VAL A 238 -39.71 -15.22 12.01
N VAL A 239 -39.09 -15.89 13.00
CA VAL A 239 -38.56 -17.25 12.84
C VAL A 239 -39.65 -18.24 12.42
N GLN A 240 -40.84 -18.19 13.03
CA GLN A 240 -41.97 -19.04 12.63
C GLN A 240 -42.43 -18.76 11.18
N THR A 241 -42.37 -17.49 10.75
CA THR A 241 -42.73 -17.09 9.38
C THR A 241 -41.69 -17.56 8.37
N MET A 242 -40.40 -17.44 8.67
CA MET A 242 -39.30 -17.97 7.85
C MET A 242 -39.40 -19.50 7.70
N GLN A 243 -39.66 -20.22 8.80
CA GLN A 243 -39.88 -21.67 8.77
C GLN A 243 -41.07 -22.05 7.87
N ALA A 244 -42.19 -21.33 7.97
CA ALA A 244 -43.36 -21.55 7.11
C ALA A 244 -43.09 -21.23 5.63
N TYR A 245 -42.31 -20.18 5.34
CA TYR A 245 -41.89 -19.82 3.99
C TYR A 245 -41.00 -20.91 3.38
N PHE A 246 -39.93 -21.33 4.07
CA PHE A 246 -39.03 -22.37 3.59
C PHE A 246 -39.72 -23.73 3.46
N ALA A 247 -40.66 -24.07 4.34
CA ALA A 247 -41.49 -25.28 4.19
C ALA A 247 -42.34 -25.22 2.91
N SER A 248 -43.02 -24.09 2.65
CA SER A 248 -43.82 -23.90 1.44
C SER A 248 -42.96 -23.93 0.16
N LEU A 249 -41.83 -23.22 0.16
CA LEU A 249 -40.90 -23.18 -0.98
C LEU A 249 -40.31 -24.57 -1.27
N ARG A 250 -39.91 -25.32 -0.24
CA ARG A 250 -39.40 -26.69 -0.38
C ARG A 250 -40.47 -27.68 -0.88
N GLN A 251 -41.73 -27.48 -0.51
CA GLN A 251 -42.83 -28.34 -0.94
C GLN A 251 -43.25 -28.08 -2.39
N HIS A 252 -43.22 -26.83 -2.86
CA HIS A 252 -43.83 -26.43 -4.13
C HIS A 252 -42.85 -25.98 -5.21
N GLY A 253 -41.56 -25.78 -4.89
CA GLY A 253 -40.55 -25.24 -5.81
C GLY A 253 -40.81 -23.78 -6.23
N SER A 254 -41.74 -23.09 -5.56
CA SER A 254 -42.18 -21.74 -5.89
C SER A 254 -42.67 -21.01 -4.63
N ASN A 255 -42.52 -19.69 -4.61
CA ASN A 255 -43.11 -18.82 -3.59
C ASN A 255 -44.59 -18.51 -3.82
N ALA A 256 -45.18 -18.89 -4.96
CA ALA A 256 -46.57 -18.54 -5.30
C ALA A 256 -47.61 -18.95 -4.23
N PRO A 257 -47.54 -20.14 -3.59
CA PRO A 257 -48.45 -20.51 -2.50
C PRO A 257 -48.24 -19.74 -1.19
N PHE A 258 -47.22 -18.89 -1.10
CA PHE A 258 -46.93 -18.02 0.05
C PHE A 258 -47.21 -16.53 -0.26
N ARG A 259 -47.66 -16.19 -1.49
CA ARG A 259 -47.79 -14.80 -1.95
C ARG A 259 -48.65 -13.92 -1.03
N GLU A 260 -49.75 -14.44 -0.52
CA GLU A 260 -50.67 -13.72 0.39
C GLU A 260 -50.09 -13.51 1.81
N ARG A 261 -48.88 -14.00 2.08
CA ARG A 261 -48.18 -13.92 3.38
C ARG A 261 -46.84 -13.19 3.31
N MET A 262 -46.56 -12.49 2.22
CA MET A 262 -45.38 -11.66 2.02
C MET A 262 -45.79 -10.34 1.36
N LEU A 263 -44.98 -9.30 1.50
CA LEU A 263 -45.15 -8.08 0.70
C LEU A 263 -44.84 -8.40 -0.77
N ASP A 264 -45.53 -7.73 -1.68
CA ASP A 264 -45.12 -7.69 -3.09
C ASP A 264 -44.02 -6.64 -3.30
N PHE A 265 -43.56 -6.49 -4.54
CA PHE A 265 -42.46 -5.59 -4.88
C PHE A 265 -42.78 -4.12 -4.59
N GLN A 266 -44.05 -3.70 -4.70
CA GLN A 266 -44.43 -2.33 -4.35
C GLN A 266 -44.48 -2.18 -2.83
N GLY A 267 -45.15 -3.10 -2.12
CA GLY A 267 -45.30 -3.04 -0.67
C GLY A 267 -43.99 -3.04 0.11
N ILE A 268 -42.94 -3.74 -0.38
CA ILE A 268 -41.61 -3.65 0.25
C ILE A 268 -40.92 -2.31 -0.04
N ASN A 269 -41.02 -1.77 -1.25
CA ASN A 269 -40.46 -0.47 -1.62
C ASN A 269 -41.12 0.68 -0.86
N ASP A 270 -42.45 0.66 -0.72
CA ASP A 270 -43.20 1.61 0.09
C ASP A 270 -42.75 1.54 1.57
N PHE A 271 -42.58 0.32 2.12
CA PHE A 271 -42.16 0.12 3.51
C PHE A 271 -40.74 0.61 3.79
N VAL A 272 -39.79 0.40 2.88
CA VAL A 272 -38.41 0.93 3.02
C VAL A 272 -38.29 2.40 2.59
N ARG A 273 -39.40 3.04 2.19
CA ARG A 273 -39.51 4.44 1.75
C ARG A 273 -38.79 4.76 0.43
N THR A 274 -38.60 3.80 -0.47
CA THR A 274 -37.98 4.03 -1.79
C THR A 274 -38.60 5.23 -2.54
N PRO A 275 -39.94 5.39 -2.60
CA PRO A 275 -40.55 6.56 -3.26
C PRO A 275 -40.21 7.90 -2.58
N GLU A 276 -40.07 7.93 -1.26
CA GLU A 276 -39.69 9.14 -0.52
C GLU A 276 -38.21 9.48 -0.74
N VAL A 277 -37.33 8.47 -0.76
CA VAL A 277 -35.89 8.63 -1.01
C VAL A 277 -35.64 9.11 -2.45
N LEU A 278 -36.34 8.55 -3.43
CA LEU A 278 -36.30 9.03 -4.82
C LEU A 278 -36.87 10.45 -4.95
N ALA A 279 -38.01 10.74 -4.31
CA ALA A 279 -38.59 12.10 -4.30
C ALA A 279 -37.81 13.13 -3.46
N TRP A 280 -36.87 12.67 -2.63
CA TRP A 280 -35.89 13.50 -1.95
C TRP A 280 -34.68 13.74 -2.85
N ALA A 281 -34.13 12.70 -3.47
CA ALA A 281 -33.04 12.80 -4.45
C ALA A 281 -33.40 13.73 -5.63
N ALA A 282 -34.62 13.62 -6.16
CA ALA A 282 -35.16 14.48 -7.21
C ALA A 282 -35.27 15.98 -6.86
N ARG A 283 -35.00 16.38 -5.60
CA ARG A 283 -34.88 17.81 -5.20
C ARG A 283 -33.47 18.37 -5.43
N PHE A 284 -32.49 17.50 -5.58
CA PHE A 284 -31.08 17.83 -5.86
C PHE A 284 -30.72 17.58 -7.33
N GLU A 285 -31.58 16.89 -8.05
CA GLU A 285 -31.63 16.91 -9.51
C GLU A 285 -32.27 18.23 -9.96
N GLY A 286 -31.55 19.00 -10.77
CA GLY A 286 -32.08 20.26 -11.30
C GLY A 286 -33.29 19.99 -12.19
N GLN A 287 -34.33 20.83 -12.08
CA GLN A 287 -35.59 20.64 -12.81
C GLN A 287 -35.33 20.39 -14.30
N PRO A 288 -35.78 19.24 -14.85
CA PRO A 288 -35.79 19.04 -16.29
C PRO A 288 -36.76 20.04 -16.93
N ASP A 289 -36.37 20.64 -18.05
CA ASP A 289 -37.36 21.19 -18.98
C ASP A 289 -38.32 20.06 -19.40
N ALA A 290 -39.59 20.39 -19.61
CA ALA A 290 -40.63 19.44 -19.99
C ALA A 290 -40.47 18.99 -21.45
N GLY A 291 -39.46 18.16 -21.72
CA GLY A 291 -39.13 17.56 -23.02
C GLY A 291 -39.49 16.07 -23.05
N GLU A 292 -40.09 15.66 -24.17
CA GLU A 292 -40.76 14.37 -24.39
C GLU A 292 -39.90 13.12 -24.13
N ALA A 293 -40.54 12.04 -23.67
CA ALA A 293 -39.88 10.76 -23.42
C ALA A 293 -39.50 10.06 -24.74
N HIS A 294 -38.21 9.76 -24.90
CA HIS A 294 -37.72 8.85 -25.94
C HIS A 294 -37.27 7.51 -25.34
N ALA A 295 -37.51 6.45 -26.11
CA ALA A 295 -37.13 5.07 -25.80
C ALA A 295 -35.61 4.86 -26.00
N PRO A 296 -35.01 3.77 -25.47
CA PRO A 296 -33.58 3.52 -25.65
C PRO A 296 -33.27 3.11 -27.10
N GLU A 297 -32.75 4.05 -27.89
CA GLU A 297 -32.12 3.77 -29.17
C GLU A 297 -30.61 3.60 -28.98
N SER A 298 -30.07 2.50 -29.51
CA SER A 298 -28.63 2.25 -29.59
C SER A 298 -28.09 2.82 -30.90
N ASP A 299 -27.32 3.91 -30.84
CA ASP A 299 -26.52 4.37 -31.98
C ASP A 299 -25.16 4.94 -31.52
N ALA A 300 -24.18 4.92 -32.41
CA ALA A 300 -22.79 5.25 -32.13
C ALA A 300 -22.53 6.77 -32.17
N GLY A 301 -22.92 7.46 -31.09
CA GLY A 301 -22.64 8.88 -30.88
C GLY A 301 -21.19 9.19 -30.48
N ALA A 302 -20.85 10.48 -30.46
CA ALA A 302 -19.55 11.00 -30.04
C ALA A 302 -19.39 10.97 -28.50
N GLU A 303 -18.29 10.44 -27.97
CA GLU A 303 -18.19 10.07 -26.54
C GLU A 303 -17.00 10.69 -25.75
N PRO A 304 -17.16 10.90 -24.42
CA PRO A 304 -16.06 11.23 -23.50
C PRO A 304 -15.04 10.10 -23.32
N ALA A 305 -13.74 10.39 -23.20
CA ALA A 305 -12.74 9.34 -22.95
C ALA A 305 -12.92 8.69 -21.57
N ALA A 306 -13.34 9.45 -20.56
CA ALA A 306 -13.71 8.96 -19.25
C ALA A 306 -14.86 7.94 -19.33
N ARG A 307 -15.82 8.16 -20.23
CA ARG A 307 -16.95 7.25 -20.45
C ARG A 307 -16.54 6.05 -21.28
N GLU A 308 -15.77 6.24 -22.35
CA GLU A 308 -15.25 5.15 -23.18
C GLU A 308 -14.38 4.18 -22.37
N VAL A 309 -13.45 4.69 -21.55
CA VAL A 309 -12.66 3.85 -20.64
C VAL A 309 -13.54 3.22 -19.55
N TRP A 310 -14.57 3.90 -19.05
CA TRP A 310 -15.49 3.32 -18.06
C TRP A 310 -16.34 2.18 -18.64
N GLU A 311 -16.99 2.38 -19.79
CA GLU A 311 -17.83 1.40 -20.48
C GLU A 311 -17.09 0.09 -20.77
N ARG A 312 -15.80 0.17 -21.16
CA ARG A 312 -14.92 -0.99 -21.41
C ARG A 312 -14.70 -1.90 -20.18
N HIS A 313 -15.14 -1.50 -19.00
CA HIS A 313 -14.98 -2.23 -17.73
C HIS A 313 -16.29 -2.52 -17.00
N VAL A 314 -17.44 -2.09 -17.53
CA VAL A 314 -18.75 -2.43 -16.95
C VAL A 314 -19.05 -3.90 -17.20
N VAL A 315 -18.99 -4.70 -16.13
CA VAL A 315 -19.35 -6.13 -16.12
C VAL A 315 -20.87 -6.30 -16.13
N GLU A 316 -21.58 -5.51 -15.31
CA GLU A 316 -23.04 -5.52 -15.17
C GLU A 316 -23.54 -4.16 -14.67
N ARG A 317 -24.86 -3.92 -14.73
CA ARG A 317 -25.56 -2.73 -14.22
C ARG A 317 -26.80 -3.18 -13.46
N ASP A 318 -27.15 -2.55 -12.34
CA ASP A 318 -28.38 -2.86 -11.62
C ASP A 318 -29.62 -2.09 -12.14
N ALA A 319 -30.76 -2.16 -11.44
CA ALA A 319 -31.99 -1.47 -11.83
C ALA A 319 -32.07 -0.03 -11.27
N GLU A 320 -31.25 0.28 -10.28
CA GLU A 320 -31.11 1.54 -9.56
C GLU A 320 -30.13 2.50 -10.28
N GLY A 321 -29.32 1.98 -11.21
CA GLY A 321 -28.61 2.74 -12.25
C GLY A 321 -27.11 2.95 -12.01
N ASN A 322 -26.46 1.99 -11.35
CA ASN A 322 -25.02 2.01 -11.06
C ASN A 322 -24.35 0.70 -11.57
N GLU A 323 -23.01 0.62 -11.54
CA GLU A 323 -22.26 -0.14 -12.58
C GLU A 323 -21.01 -0.87 -12.06
N LEU A 324 -20.92 -2.19 -12.35
CA LEU A 324 -19.91 -3.09 -11.79
C LEU A 324 -18.62 -2.96 -12.59
N LEU A 325 -17.63 -2.24 -12.07
CA LEU A 325 -16.35 -2.13 -12.75
C LEU A 325 -15.45 -3.33 -12.46
N TYR A 326 -14.94 -3.96 -13.52
CA TYR A 326 -13.73 -4.75 -13.43
C TYR A 326 -12.54 -3.84 -13.14
N VAL A 327 -11.64 -4.26 -12.25
CA VAL A 327 -10.42 -3.51 -11.89
C VAL A 327 -9.20 -4.12 -12.57
N ASP A 328 -8.61 -3.46 -13.57
CA ASP A 328 -7.39 -3.96 -14.24
C ASP A 328 -6.17 -4.01 -13.31
N ARG A 329 -6.08 -3.06 -12.37
CA ARG A 329 -4.94 -2.90 -11.46
C ARG A 329 -5.36 -2.44 -10.07
N HIS A 330 -4.87 -3.14 -9.06
CA HIS A 330 -4.99 -2.75 -7.67
C HIS A 330 -3.61 -2.43 -7.10
N LEU A 331 -3.47 -1.25 -6.51
CA LEU A 331 -2.30 -0.85 -5.73
C LEU A 331 -2.68 -0.90 -4.24
N ALA A 332 -1.74 -1.31 -3.39
CA ALA A 332 -1.93 -1.34 -1.94
C ALA A 332 -0.66 -0.90 -1.20
N HIS A 333 -0.84 -0.39 0.01
CA HIS A 333 0.23 0.09 0.90
C HIS A 333 0.02 -0.42 2.32
N GLU A 334 0.87 -0.03 3.28
CA GLU A 334 0.79 -0.56 4.65
C GLU A 334 -0.58 -0.34 5.31
N GLY A 335 -1.30 0.74 4.94
CA GLY A 335 -2.65 1.04 5.43
C GLY A 335 -3.72 0.03 5.00
N SER A 336 -3.46 -0.81 3.98
CA SER A 336 -4.39 -1.85 3.51
C SER A 336 -4.55 -3.04 4.48
N PHE A 337 -3.79 -3.10 5.59
CA PHE A 337 -3.85 -4.21 6.56
C PHE A 337 -5.27 -4.52 7.08
N HIS A 338 -6.15 -3.50 7.20
CA HIS A 338 -7.55 -3.69 7.59
C HIS A 338 -8.36 -4.52 6.57
N ALA A 339 -8.08 -4.38 5.27
CA ALA A 339 -8.77 -5.14 4.23
C ALA A 339 -8.32 -6.61 4.23
N PHE A 340 -7.01 -6.86 4.37
CA PHE A 340 -6.48 -8.21 4.54
C PHE A 340 -7.02 -8.89 5.80
N GLY A 341 -7.22 -8.14 6.89
CA GLY A 341 -7.91 -8.63 8.09
C GLY A 341 -9.36 -9.07 7.83
N LYS A 342 -10.09 -8.39 6.94
CA LYS A 342 -11.46 -8.78 6.53
C LYS A 342 -11.47 -10.06 5.67
N LEU A 343 -10.52 -10.24 4.76
CA LEU A 343 -10.34 -11.49 4.02
C LEU A 343 -9.99 -12.63 4.99
N ALA A 344 -9.01 -12.40 5.87
CA ALA A 344 -8.54 -13.37 6.84
C ALA A 344 -9.63 -13.85 7.82
N GLY A 345 -10.50 -12.94 8.28
CA GLY A 345 -11.64 -13.26 9.16
C GLY A 345 -12.82 -13.95 8.46
N ARG A 346 -12.76 -14.12 7.13
CA ARG A 346 -13.78 -14.80 6.31
C ARG A 346 -13.22 -15.97 5.49
N ASP A 347 -11.94 -16.31 5.70
CA ASP A 347 -11.14 -17.27 4.92
C ASP A 347 -11.20 -17.07 3.39
N LEU A 348 -11.29 -15.81 2.96
CA LEU A 348 -11.38 -15.46 1.53
C LEU A 348 -9.99 -15.31 0.89
N PRO A 349 -9.76 -15.90 -0.30
CA PRO A 349 -8.54 -15.69 -1.07
C PRO A 349 -8.54 -14.31 -1.76
N VAL A 350 -7.37 -13.87 -2.22
CA VAL A 350 -7.30 -12.80 -3.22
C VAL A 350 -7.62 -13.37 -4.62
N ALA A 351 -8.48 -12.67 -5.37
CA ALA A 351 -8.97 -13.06 -6.69
C ALA A 351 -7.89 -12.97 -7.78
N ARG A 352 -7.25 -11.80 -7.93
CA ARG A 352 -6.16 -11.58 -8.90
C ARG A 352 -4.88 -11.08 -8.21
N PRO A 353 -4.10 -11.98 -7.56
CA PRO A 353 -2.76 -11.68 -7.04
C PRO A 353 -1.82 -11.10 -8.10
N ASP A 354 -1.99 -11.50 -9.37
CA ASP A 354 -1.20 -11.06 -10.51
C ASP A 354 -1.53 -9.64 -11.02
N LEU A 355 -2.63 -9.04 -10.53
CA LEU A 355 -3.07 -7.67 -10.82
C LEU A 355 -2.99 -6.76 -9.58
N THR A 356 -2.47 -7.25 -8.46
CA THR A 356 -2.36 -6.54 -7.17
C THR A 356 -0.89 -6.34 -6.78
N LEU A 357 -0.45 -5.10 -6.59
CA LEU A 357 0.92 -4.75 -6.24
C LEU A 357 0.98 -3.98 -4.90
N LEU A 358 1.77 -4.48 -3.95
CA LEU A 358 1.96 -3.88 -2.62
C LEU A 358 3.25 -3.05 -2.59
N ILE A 359 3.20 -1.85 -1.99
CA ILE A 359 4.31 -0.90 -1.94
C ILE A 359 4.39 -0.30 -0.53
N ALA A 360 5.56 -0.30 0.11
CA ALA A 360 5.76 0.34 1.41
C ALA A 360 6.13 1.82 1.27
N ASP A 361 5.29 2.75 1.72
CA ASP A 361 5.52 4.19 1.52
C ASP A 361 5.03 5.14 2.63
N HIS A 362 3.88 4.86 3.24
CA HIS A 362 3.25 5.74 4.23
C HIS A 362 4.02 5.75 5.56
N TYR A 363 4.56 4.60 5.92
CA TYR A 363 5.30 4.38 7.17
C TYR A 363 6.82 4.29 6.93
N ALA A 364 7.26 4.46 5.68
CA ALA A 364 8.66 4.34 5.28
C ALA A 364 9.57 5.42 5.93
N PRO A 365 10.59 5.03 6.72
CA PRO A 365 11.53 5.99 7.32
C PRO A 365 12.36 6.72 6.27
N THR A 366 12.38 8.04 6.33
CA THR A 366 13.17 8.94 5.47
C THR A 366 14.59 9.17 5.99
N ARG A 367 14.85 8.81 7.26
CA ARG A 367 16.17 8.82 7.92
C ARG A 367 16.44 7.47 8.57
N GLY A 368 17.71 7.04 8.58
CA GLY A 368 18.16 5.86 9.34
C GLY A 368 17.53 4.53 8.91
N ARG A 369 17.16 4.40 7.63
CA ARG A 369 16.49 3.24 7.02
C ARG A 369 17.31 1.93 7.08
N ASP A 370 18.61 2.09 7.25
CA ASP A 370 19.63 1.09 7.54
C ASP A 370 19.56 0.52 8.98
N ARG A 371 18.62 0.98 9.81
CA ARG A 371 18.46 0.59 11.22
C ARG A 371 17.03 0.08 11.50
N PRO A 372 16.81 -0.67 12.59
CA PRO A 372 15.46 -1.04 13.02
C PRO A 372 14.59 0.20 13.24
N ILE A 373 13.33 0.14 12.78
CA ILE A 373 12.35 1.19 13.02
C ILE A 373 12.11 1.31 14.52
N ALA A 374 12.45 2.47 15.09
CA ALA A 374 12.43 2.69 16.54
C ALA A 374 11.00 2.82 17.11
N ASP A 375 10.04 3.26 16.31
CA ASP A 375 8.63 3.25 16.69
C ASP A 375 8.03 1.83 16.49
N PRO A 376 7.51 1.19 17.55
CA PRO A 376 7.05 -0.20 17.49
C PRO A 376 5.73 -0.36 16.72
N GLU A 377 4.91 0.69 16.58
CA GLU A 377 3.67 0.65 15.81
C GLU A 377 3.94 0.84 14.31
N VAL A 378 4.80 1.79 13.94
CA VAL A 378 5.33 1.92 12.56
C VAL A 378 5.98 0.60 12.14
N ALA A 379 6.84 0.01 12.99
CA ALA A 379 7.47 -1.28 12.73
C ALA A 379 6.47 -2.44 12.60
N ARG A 380 5.38 -2.44 13.38
CA ARG A 380 4.28 -3.42 13.28
C ARG A 380 3.54 -3.29 11.96
N VAL A 381 3.25 -2.07 11.53
CA VAL A 381 2.46 -1.79 10.32
C VAL A 381 3.27 -2.12 9.05
N SER A 382 4.58 -1.85 9.00
CA SER A 382 5.43 -2.32 7.90
C SER A 382 5.53 -3.85 7.83
N ARG A 383 5.72 -4.56 8.96
CA ARG A 383 5.73 -6.04 8.97
C ARG A 383 4.39 -6.63 8.52
N LEU A 384 3.26 -6.03 8.90
CA LEU A 384 1.95 -6.46 8.44
C LEU A 384 1.78 -6.36 6.91
N LEU A 385 2.49 -5.47 6.21
CA LEU A 385 2.47 -5.46 4.75
C LEU A 385 3.22 -6.67 4.17
N GLU A 386 4.37 -7.01 4.74
CA GLU A 386 5.19 -8.18 4.37
C GLU A 386 4.45 -9.50 4.65
N GLU A 387 3.86 -9.63 5.85
CA GLU A 387 3.04 -10.78 6.27
C GLU A 387 1.82 -10.99 5.34
N ASN A 388 1.13 -9.91 4.95
CA ASN A 388 -0.03 -10.00 4.07
C ASN A 388 0.35 -10.29 2.60
N ALA A 389 1.45 -9.74 2.10
CA ALA A 389 1.96 -10.08 0.76
C ALA A 389 2.27 -11.58 0.66
N ALA A 390 3.00 -12.11 1.64
CA ALA A 390 3.32 -13.53 1.74
C ALA A 390 2.05 -14.40 1.87
N ARG A 391 1.13 -14.05 2.78
CA ARG A 391 -0.11 -14.80 3.00
C ARG A 391 -0.97 -14.96 1.74
N PHE A 392 -1.07 -13.92 0.91
CA PHE A 392 -2.04 -13.88 -0.19
C PHE A 392 -1.43 -14.10 -1.59
N GLY A 393 -0.10 -14.20 -1.69
CA GLY A 393 0.61 -14.50 -2.95
C GLY A 393 0.91 -13.27 -3.81
N LEU A 394 1.12 -12.11 -3.20
CA LEU A 394 1.12 -10.79 -3.85
C LEU A 394 2.55 -10.29 -4.11
N ASP A 395 2.76 -9.62 -5.25
CA ASP A 395 4.03 -8.94 -5.51
C ASP A 395 4.20 -7.74 -4.55
N LEU A 396 5.36 -7.63 -3.91
CA LEU A 396 5.69 -6.62 -2.91
C LEU A 396 6.95 -5.82 -3.27
N ILE A 397 6.90 -4.51 -3.06
CA ILE A 397 8.02 -3.58 -3.09
C ILE A 397 8.20 -3.04 -1.67
N GLY A 398 8.88 -3.85 -0.84
CA GLY A 398 9.15 -3.55 0.56
C GLY A 398 10.24 -2.50 0.77
N LEU A 399 10.48 -2.11 2.02
CA LEU A 399 11.36 -0.98 2.39
C LEU A 399 12.78 -1.05 1.82
N GLN A 400 13.32 -2.26 1.65
CA GLN A 400 14.68 -2.51 1.16
C GLN A 400 14.75 -2.73 -0.37
N ASP A 401 13.63 -2.83 -1.08
CA ASP A 401 13.60 -3.02 -2.53
C ASP A 401 14.25 -1.81 -3.25
N PRO A 402 15.12 -2.00 -4.27
CA PRO A 402 15.73 -0.90 -5.01
C PRO A 402 14.71 -0.03 -5.79
N ARG A 403 13.48 -0.50 -5.99
CA ARG A 403 12.35 0.19 -6.66
C ARG A 403 11.44 0.95 -5.69
N GLN A 404 11.63 0.80 -4.37
CA GLN A 404 10.74 1.39 -3.37
C GLN A 404 10.59 2.91 -3.55
N GLY A 405 9.39 3.41 -3.29
CA GLY A 405 9.01 4.81 -3.37
C GLY A 405 7.53 4.95 -3.03
N ILE A 406 6.98 6.15 -3.24
CA ILE A 406 5.57 6.44 -3.01
C ILE A 406 4.71 5.73 -4.06
N VAL A 407 3.60 5.13 -3.65
CA VAL A 407 2.73 4.24 -4.46
C VAL A 407 2.36 4.84 -5.83
N HIS A 408 2.00 6.12 -5.86
CA HIS A 408 1.62 6.85 -7.07
C HIS A 408 2.81 7.35 -7.93
N VAL A 409 4.05 7.17 -7.47
CA VAL A 409 5.28 7.40 -8.26
C VAL A 409 5.77 6.07 -8.84
N VAL A 410 5.79 5.02 -8.02
CA VAL A 410 6.30 3.68 -8.39
C VAL A 410 5.43 3.00 -9.46
N GLY A 411 4.09 3.09 -9.37
CA GLY A 411 3.18 2.52 -10.37
C GLY A 411 3.47 3.00 -11.80
N PRO A 412 3.56 4.33 -12.03
CA PRO A 412 4.03 4.92 -13.29
C PRO A 412 5.47 4.58 -13.65
N GLU A 413 6.42 4.61 -12.72
CA GLU A 413 7.83 4.32 -13.01
C GLU A 413 8.05 2.90 -13.55
N LEU A 414 7.25 1.93 -13.09
CA LEU A 414 7.28 0.55 -13.53
C LEU A 414 6.48 0.27 -14.82
N GLY A 415 5.57 1.15 -15.21
CA GLY A 415 4.57 0.86 -16.26
C GLY A 415 3.47 -0.10 -15.77
N PHE A 416 3.23 -0.18 -14.46
CA PHE A 416 2.03 -0.83 -13.91
C PHE A 416 0.78 0.01 -14.22
N THR A 417 0.96 1.34 -14.28
CA THR A 417 0.02 2.29 -14.88
C THR A 417 0.20 2.34 -16.39
N LEU A 418 -0.90 2.14 -17.14
CA LEU A 418 -0.98 2.25 -18.60
C LEU A 418 -2.26 3.04 -18.97
N PRO A 419 -2.40 3.54 -20.21
CA PRO A 419 -3.65 4.09 -20.71
C PRO A 419 -4.78 3.07 -20.79
N GLY A 420 -6.01 3.55 -20.64
CA GLY A 420 -7.24 2.74 -20.80
C GLY A 420 -7.53 1.76 -19.68
N LEU A 421 -6.85 1.88 -18.52
CA LEU A 421 -7.03 1.00 -17.37
C LEU A 421 -8.07 1.53 -16.36
N THR A 422 -8.69 0.62 -15.62
CA THR A 422 -9.24 0.91 -14.28
C THR A 422 -8.19 0.63 -13.19
N ILE A 423 -7.91 1.63 -12.34
CA ILE A 423 -6.86 1.55 -11.30
C ILE A 423 -7.38 2.05 -9.96
N VAL A 424 -7.23 1.26 -8.90
CA VAL A 424 -7.69 1.63 -7.54
C VAL A 424 -6.62 1.40 -6.49
N CYS A 425 -6.66 2.18 -5.41
CA CYS A 425 -5.80 2.01 -4.23
C CYS A 425 -6.50 2.51 -2.96
N GLY A 426 -6.04 2.03 -1.80
CA GLY A 426 -6.38 2.56 -0.47
C GLY A 426 -5.89 3.99 -0.20
N ASP A 427 -5.70 4.84 -1.22
CA ASP A 427 -5.25 6.23 -1.14
C ASP A 427 -6.10 7.12 -2.06
N SER A 428 -6.57 8.25 -1.54
CA SER A 428 -7.29 9.30 -2.28
C SER A 428 -6.56 9.84 -3.51
N HIS A 429 -5.23 9.79 -3.53
CA HIS A 429 -4.38 10.35 -4.59
C HIS A 429 -4.11 9.41 -5.77
N THR A 430 -4.83 8.29 -5.85
CA THR A 430 -4.88 7.39 -7.02
C THR A 430 -5.29 8.13 -8.31
N SER A 431 -5.99 9.25 -8.17
CA SER A 431 -6.22 10.26 -9.22
C SER A 431 -4.98 10.56 -10.07
N THR A 432 -3.78 10.54 -9.48
CA THR A 432 -2.47 10.70 -10.17
C THR A 432 -2.35 9.85 -11.44
N HIS A 433 -2.82 8.61 -11.42
CA HIS A 433 -2.63 7.67 -12.53
C HIS A 433 -3.52 8.00 -13.74
N GLY A 434 -4.56 8.82 -13.57
CA GLY A 434 -5.35 9.29 -14.70
C GLY A 434 -4.55 10.15 -15.68
N ALA A 435 -3.40 10.71 -15.31
CA ALA A 435 -2.49 11.41 -16.23
C ALA A 435 -2.11 10.59 -17.48
N PHE A 436 -2.33 9.27 -17.45
CA PHE A 436 -2.09 8.31 -18.51
C PHE A 436 -3.32 7.98 -19.37
N GLY A 437 -4.50 8.55 -19.10
CA GLY A 437 -5.75 8.14 -19.73
C GLY A 437 -6.41 6.94 -19.04
N ALA A 438 -6.27 6.82 -17.72
CA ALA A 438 -6.85 5.76 -16.90
C ALA A 438 -8.01 6.29 -16.03
N VAL A 439 -9.01 5.44 -15.78
CA VAL A 439 -10.04 5.66 -14.76
C VAL A 439 -9.44 5.23 -13.42
N ALA A 440 -8.92 6.20 -12.65
CA ALA A 440 -8.07 5.91 -11.50
C ALA A 440 -8.46 6.66 -10.23
N PHE A 441 -9.02 5.98 -9.23
CA PHE A 441 -9.63 6.61 -8.04
C PHE A 441 -9.31 5.91 -6.72
N GLY A 442 -9.34 6.69 -5.64
CA GLY A 442 -9.09 6.20 -4.28
C GLY A 442 -10.31 5.52 -3.68
N ILE A 443 -10.07 4.43 -2.96
CA ILE A 443 -11.11 3.55 -2.39
C ILE A 443 -10.88 3.28 -0.89
N GLY A 444 -11.94 3.11 -0.13
CA GLY A 444 -11.89 2.86 1.31
C GLY A 444 -11.52 1.42 1.68
N ALA A 445 -11.12 1.18 2.94
CA ALA A 445 -10.69 -0.14 3.41
C ALA A 445 -11.77 -1.26 3.38
N SER A 446 -13.03 -0.93 3.07
CA SER A 446 -14.08 -1.90 2.69
C SER A 446 -13.98 -2.26 1.21
N GLU A 447 -13.98 -1.26 0.32
CA GLU A 447 -13.81 -1.42 -1.12
C GLU A 447 -12.49 -2.16 -1.45
N VAL A 448 -11.38 -1.86 -0.76
CA VAL A 448 -10.10 -2.58 -0.91
C VAL A 448 -10.26 -4.08 -0.62
N ALA A 449 -11.07 -4.45 0.39
CA ALA A 449 -11.34 -5.85 0.70
C ALA A 449 -12.20 -6.52 -0.38
N HIS A 450 -13.11 -5.77 -1.01
CA HIS A 450 -13.95 -6.30 -2.09
C HIS A 450 -13.16 -6.46 -3.39
N VAL A 451 -12.35 -5.48 -3.80
CA VAL A 451 -11.42 -5.59 -4.93
C VAL A 451 -10.44 -6.76 -4.74
N LEU A 452 -9.89 -6.94 -3.53
CA LEU A 452 -9.08 -8.12 -3.23
C LEU A 452 -9.87 -9.42 -3.40
N ALA A 453 -11.12 -9.50 -2.96
CA ALA A 453 -11.93 -10.72 -2.97
C ALA A 453 -12.58 -11.06 -4.33
N THR A 454 -12.81 -10.09 -5.23
CA THR A 454 -13.56 -10.29 -6.49
C THR A 454 -12.87 -9.75 -7.75
N GLN A 455 -11.88 -8.85 -7.60
CA GLN A 455 -11.35 -7.96 -8.64
C GLN A 455 -12.37 -6.99 -9.27
N CYS A 456 -13.57 -6.85 -8.68
CA CYS A 456 -14.60 -5.95 -9.18
C CYS A 456 -15.12 -5.00 -8.10
N LEU A 457 -15.60 -3.83 -8.52
CA LEU A 457 -16.13 -2.78 -7.66
C LEU A 457 -17.27 -2.04 -8.36
N TRP A 458 -18.50 -2.20 -7.88
CA TRP A 458 -19.62 -1.33 -8.27
C TRP A 458 -19.30 0.13 -7.95
N GLN A 459 -19.68 1.03 -8.86
CA GLN A 459 -19.63 2.48 -8.69
C GLN A 459 -20.71 3.12 -9.56
N ARG A 460 -21.32 4.24 -9.13
CA ARG A 460 -22.17 5.03 -10.03
C ARG A 460 -21.33 5.88 -10.94
N ARG A 461 -21.58 5.67 -12.23
CA ARG A 461 -20.95 6.38 -13.34
C ARG A 461 -20.78 7.87 -13.05
N PRO A 462 -19.55 8.38 -13.13
CA PRO A 462 -19.36 9.79 -13.20
C PRO A 462 -19.86 10.35 -14.53
N LYS A 463 -20.59 11.48 -14.49
CA LYS A 463 -20.88 12.29 -15.70
C LYS A 463 -19.55 12.95 -16.19
N PRO A 464 -19.57 14.00 -17.04
CA PRO A 464 -18.30 14.69 -17.38
C PRO A 464 -18.42 16.23 -17.62
N MET A 465 -17.49 17.09 -17.13
CA MET A 465 -17.51 18.59 -17.26
C MET A 465 -16.54 18.96 -18.36
N ARG A 466 -15.98 20.19 -18.45
CA ARG A 466 -14.84 20.53 -19.31
C ARG A 466 -13.95 21.69 -18.74
N VAL A 467 -12.98 21.46 -17.81
CA VAL A 467 -12.07 22.50 -17.24
C VAL A 467 -10.93 22.93 -18.16
N ARG A 468 -10.96 24.22 -18.51
CA ARG A 468 -10.33 24.87 -19.66
C ARG A 468 -9.28 25.93 -19.28
N PHE A 469 -8.04 25.55 -18.97
CA PHE A 469 -6.81 26.39 -18.98
C PHE A 469 -6.40 27.09 -20.34
N VAL A 470 -6.97 28.24 -20.79
CA VAL A 470 -6.47 28.96 -22.02
C VAL A 470 -5.29 29.84 -21.69
N GLY A 471 -4.45 30.03 -22.70
CA GLY A 471 -3.32 30.93 -22.66
C GLY A 471 -1.98 30.23 -22.71
N GLN A 472 -0.95 31.01 -22.44
CA GLN A 472 0.41 30.54 -22.20
C GLN A 472 0.81 30.91 -20.76
N PRO A 473 1.01 29.91 -19.88
CA PRO A 473 1.42 30.21 -18.51
C PRO A 473 2.84 30.78 -18.55
N ARG A 474 3.14 31.76 -17.69
CA ARG A 474 4.49 32.29 -17.54
C ARG A 474 5.46 31.17 -17.15
N ALA A 475 6.74 31.29 -17.50
CA ALA A 475 7.76 30.29 -17.16
C ALA A 475 7.91 30.00 -15.64
N SER A 476 7.39 30.87 -14.77
CA SER A 476 7.32 30.70 -13.31
C SER A 476 6.03 30.00 -12.81
N VAL A 477 5.16 29.51 -13.70
CA VAL A 477 3.85 28.93 -13.39
C VAL A 477 3.83 27.47 -13.86
N GLY A 478 4.03 26.55 -12.92
CA GLY A 478 4.03 25.11 -13.16
C GLY A 478 2.64 24.48 -13.04
N ALA A 479 2.56 23.16 -13.24
CA ALA A 479 1.31 22.40 -13.10
C ALA A 479 0.64 22.54 -11.72
N LYS A 480 1.45 22.73 -10.68
CA LYS A 480 1.00 22.98 -9.31
C LYS A 480 0.28 24.32 -9.18
N ASP A 481 0.77 25.35 -9.85
CA ASP A 481 0.16 26.68 -9.87
C ASP A 481 -1.15 26.68 -10.67
N LEU A 482 -1.18 25.97 -11.82
CA LEU A 482 -2.40 25.78 -12.62
C LEU A 482 -3.52 25.15 -11.79
N VAL A 483 -3.26 24.04 -11.10
CA VAL A 483 -4.30 23.34 -10.34
C VAL A 483 -4.69 24.06 -9.05
N LEU A 484 -3.77 24.79 -8.39
CA LEU A 484 -4.15 25.68 -7.28
C LEU A 484 -5.03 26.85 -7.75
N ALA A 485 -4.78 27.42 -8.92
CA ALA A 485 -5.66 28.44 -9.52
C ALA A 485 -7.05 27.87 -9.86
N MET A 486 -7.10 26.65 -10.40
CA MET A 486 -8.35 25.92 -10.65
C MET A 486 -9.15 25.71 -9.35
N ILE A 487 -8.55 25.16 -8.30
CA ILE A 487 -9.25 24.85 -7.03
C ILE A 487 -9.69 26.14 -6.33
N ALA A 488 -8.89 27.22 -6.39
CA ALA A 488 -9.29 28.53 -5.88
C ALA A 488 -10.46 29.16 -6.65
N GLN A 489 -10.58 28.88 -7.96
CA GLN A 489 -11.70 29.35 -8.79
C GLN A 489 -12.99 28.55 -8.54
N ILE A 490 -12.93 27.21 -8.42
CA ILE A 490 -14.13 26.36 -8.31
C ILE A 490 -14.53 25.99 -6.87
N GLY A 491 -13.61 26.09 -5.91
CA GLY A 491 -13.79 25.64 -4.52
C GLY A 491 -13.39 24.19 -4.29
N ALA A 492 -13.22 23.80 -3.01
CA ALA A 492 -12.91 22.43 -2.62
C ALA A 492 -14.05 21.43 -2.91
N ASP A 493 -15.24 21.93 -3.26
CA ASP A 493 -16.44 21.19 -3.66
C ASP A 493 -16.84 21.41 -5.14
N GLY A 494 -16.10 22.21 -5.92
CA GLY A 494 -16.45 22.51 -7.31
C GLY A 494 -16.39 21.30 -8.26
N GLY A 495 -15.59 20.30 -7.89
CA GLY A 495 -15.53 18.95 -8.47
C GLY A 495 -16.18 17.89 -7.57
N SER A 496 -17.03 18.26 -6.60
CA SER A 496 -17.69 17.33 -5.67
C SER A 496 -18.54 16.29 -6.39
N GLY A 497 -18.14 15.02 -6.27
CA GLY A 497 -18.80 13.92 -6.97
C GLY A 497 -18.81 14.18 -8.47
N HIS A 498 -17.61 14.35 -9.06
CA HIS A 498 -17.34 14.63 -10.47
C HIS A 498 -16.03 13.92 -10.96
N ALA A 499 -15.86 13.50 -12.22
CA ALA A 499 -14.64 12.93 -12.83
C ALA A 499 -14.02 13.78 -13.97
N LEU A 500 -12.68 13.88 -13.97
CA LEU A 500 -11.93 15.08 -14.37
C LEU A 500 -10.81 14.92 -15.46
N GLU A 501 -11.14 14.66 -16.74
CA GLU A 501 -10.20 14.78 -17.90
C GLU A 501 -9.52 16.16 -18.12
N TYR A 502 -8.52 16.29 -19.02
CA TYR A 502 -8.04 17.60 -19.56
C TYR A 502 -7.61 17.58 -21.11
N VAL A 503 -8.33 18.18 -22.12
CA VAL A 503 -8.02 18.37 -23.63
C VAL A 503 -8.05 19.84 -24.30
N GLY A 504 -6.99 20.37 -24.99
CA GLY A 504 -6.73 21.80 -25.50
C GLY A 504 -5.61 22.77 -24.86
N SER A 505 -4.84 23.63 -25.54
CA SER A 505 -3.64 24.41 -25.04
C SER A 505 -2.84 23.97 -23.78
N ALA A 506 -2.97 24.64 -22.62
CA ALA A 506 -1.85 24.84 -21.68
C ALA A 506 -1.23 23.58 -21.04
N VAL A 507 -2.01 22.51 -20.92
CA VAL A 507 -1.62 21.27 -20.23
C VAL A 507 -0.93 20.26 -21.16
N GLU A 508 -1.04 20.40 -22.49
CA GLU A 508 -0.36 19.44 -23.41
C GLU A 508 1.15 19.59 -23.31
N ARG A 509 1.56 20.85 -23.17
CA ARG A 509 2.93 21.29 -22.93
C ARG A 509 3.48 20.84 -21.57
N LEU A 510 2.66 20.26 -20.69
CA LEU A 510 3.14 19.63 -19.46
C LEU A 510 3.74 18.26 -19.76
N SER A 511 4.92 18.03 -19.20
CA SER A 511 5.52 16.70 -19.06
C SER A 511 4.60 15.76 -18.26
N MET A 512 4.84 14.45 -18.34
CA MET A 512 4.10 13.48 -17.53
C MET A 512 4.17 13.76 -16.02
N ALA A 513 5.24 14.37 -15.52
CA ALA A 513 5.32 14.83 -14.13
C ALA A 513 4.28 15.93 -13.83
N GLY A 514 4.20 16.97 -14.67
CA GLY A 514 3.20 18.03 -14.52
C GLY A 514 1.77 17.51 -14.69
N ARG A 515 1.54 16.61 -15.66
CA ARG A 515 0.26 15.92 -15.85
C ARG A 515 -0.13 15.11 -14.60
N MET A 516 0.82 14.37 -14.02
CA MET A 516 0.62 13.67 -12.74
C MET A 516 0.33 14.62 -11.58
N THR A 517 0.96 15.80 -11.47
CA THR A 517 0.60 16.82 -10.46
C THR A 517 -0.85 17.31 -10.63
N LEU A 518 -1.26 17.62 -11.85
CA LEU A 518 -2.61 18.10 -12.15
C LEU A 518 -3.67 17.03 -11.82
N CYS A 519 -3.45 15.78 -12.25
CA CYS A 519 -4.34 14.67 -11.93
C CYS A 519 -4.33 14.33 -10.41
N ASN A 520 -3.17 14.36 -9.74
CA ASN A 520 -3.05 14.17 -8.28
C ASN A 520 -4.03 15.10 -7.53
N LEU A 521 -3.92 16.41 -7.74
CA LEU A 521 -4.71 17.44 -7.04
C LEU A 521 -6.19 17.54 -7.48
N SER A 522 -6.66 16.69 -8.40
CA SER A 522 -8.09 16.67 -8.78
C SER A 522 -9.00 16.39 -7.57
N ILE A 523 -8.57 15.49 -6.68
CA ILE A 523 -9.31 15.10 -5.47
C ILE A 523 -9.44 16.24 -4.45
N GLU A 524 -8.54 17.23 -4.46
CA GLU A 524 -8.65 18.45 -3.63
C GLU A 524 -9.75 19.42 -4.10
N SER A 525 -10.43 19.14 -5.21
CA SER A 525 -11.69 19.80 -5.61
C SER A 525 -12.94 18.93 -5.39
N GLY A 526 -12.83 17.78 -4.71
CA GLY A 526 -13.95 16.88 -4.41
C GLY A 526 -14.22 15.78 -5.45
N ALA A 527 -13.30 15.60 -6.41
CA ALA A 527 -13.43 14.63 -7.50
C ALA A 527 -13.64 13.17 -7.06
N ARG A 528 -14.08 12.33 -8.00
CA ARG A 528 -13.77 10.89 -7.95
C ARG A 528 -12.35 10.62 -8.47
N PHE A 529 -11.98 11.18 -9.63
CA PHE A 529 -10.65 11.10 -10.25
C PHE A 529 -10.47 12.17 -11.31
N GLY A 530 -9.23 12.42 -11.76
CA GLY A 530 -8.95 13.22 -12.96
C GLY A 530 -7.94 12.55 -13.89
N LEU A 531 -8.09 12.72 -15.20
CA LEU A 531 -7.28 12.03 -16.21
C LEU A 531 -6.87 12.95 -17.38
N ILE A 532 -6.04 12.48 -18.31
CA ILE A 532 -5.66 13.22 -19.52
C ILE A 532 -5.68 12.23 -20.68
N ALA A 533 -6.25 12.63 -21.83
CA ALA A 533 -6.29 11.77 -23.01
C ALA A 533 -4.86 11.37 -23.43
N PRO A 534 -4.58 10.08 -23.71
CA PRO A 534 -3.23 9.61 -23.95
C PRO A 534 -2.73 10.02 -25.32
N ASP A 535 -1.59 10.71 -25.35
CA ASP A 535 -0.97 11.29 -26.54
C ASP A 535 0.47 10.79 -26.73
N ALA A 536 1.21 11.41 -27.65
CA ALA A 536 2.63 11.13 -27.87
C ALA A 536 3.50 11.27 -26.61
N THR A 537 3.16 12.19 -25.69
CA THR A 537 3.87 12.38 -24.42
C THR A 537 3.65 11.19 -23.49
N THR A 538 2.41 10.73 -23.38
CA THR A 538 2.05 9.52 -22.61
C THR A 538 2.70 8.27 -23.22
N PHE A 539 2.64 8.10 -24.55
CA PHE A 539 3.22 6.96 -25.26
C PHE A 539 4.75 6.90 -25.11
N ALA A 540 5.44 8.03 -25.21
CA ALA A 540 6.88 8.11 -25.04
C ALA A 540 7.32 7.77 -23.60
N TYR A 541 6.55 8.16 -22.58
CA TYR A 541 6.86 7.84 -21.19
C TYR A 541 6.64 6.35 -20.85
N VAL A 542 5.59 5.73 -21.41
CA VAL A 542 5.22 4.33 -21.16
C VAL A 542 6.13 3.35 -21.91
N THR A 543 6.61 3.73 -23.09
CA THR A 543 7.48 2.88 -23.92
C THR A 543 8.78 2.53 -23.19
N GLY A 544 9.09 1.22 -23.10
CA GLY A 544 10.31 0.71 -22.46
C GLY A 544 10.24 0.62 -20.92
N ARG A 545 9.10 0.92 -20.29
CA ARG A 545 8.91 0.69 -18.84
C ARG A 545 8.94 -0.81 -18.51
N PRO A 546 9.42 -1.22 -17.32
CA PRO A 546 9.61 -2.63 -16.95
C PRO A 546 8.42 -3.56 -17.23
N LEU A 547 7.19 -3.14 -16.87
CA LEU A 547 5.95 -3.91 -16.97
C LEU A 547 5.06 -3.51 -18.16
N ALA A 548 5.49 -2.52 -18.97
CA ALA A 548 4.77 -2.13 -20.18
C ALA A 548 4.95 -3.17 -21.30
N PRO A 549 3.96 -3.31 -22.21
CA PRO A 549 4.05 -4.22 -23.34
C PRO A 549 5.18 -3.85 -24.30
N ARG A 550 5.64 -4.82 -25.10
CA ARG A 550 6.81 -4.70 -25.99
C ARG A 550 6.51 -5.27 -27.38
N GLY A 551 7.31 -4.86 -28.37
CA GLY A 551 7.17 -5.31 -29.77
C GLY A 551 5.73 -5.23 -30.30
N ALA A 552 5.24 -6.31 -30.89
CA ALA A 552 3.89 -6.38 -31.45
C ALA A 552 2.75 -6.19 -30.41
N LEU A 553 2.98 -6.43 -29.10
CA LEU A 553 1.99 -6.09 -28.07
C LEU A 553 1.96 -4.58 -27.80
N LEU A 554 3.12 -3.91 -27.85
CA LEU A 554 3.19 -2.44 -27.75
C LEU A 554 2.54 -1.77 -28.97
N GLU A 555 2.78 -2.28 -30.18
CA GLU A 555 2.16 -1.75 -31.40
C GLU A 555 0.62 -1.84 -31.36
N ARG A 556 0.08 -2.96 -30.88
CA ARG A 556 -1.36 -3.15 -30.65
C ARG A 556 -1.89 -2.23 -29.55
N ALA A 557 -1.18 -2.11 -28.43
CA ALA A 557 -1.57 -1.22 -27.33
C ALA A 557 -1.58 0.25 -27.79
N LEU A 558 -0.56 0.70 -28.51
CA LEU A 558 -0.50 2.04 -29.11
C LEU A 558 -1.60 2.28 -30.16
N ALA A 559 -2.10 1.24 -30.83
CA ALA A 559 -3.24 1.37 -31.74
C ALA A 559 -4.55 1.60 -30.97
N ASP A 560 -4.79 0.80 -29.93
CA ASP A 560 -5.95 0.95 -29.03
C ASP A 560 -5.95 2.31 -28.29
N TRP A 561 -4.82 2.66 -27.67
CA TRP A 561 -4.72 3.87 -26.85
C TRP A 561 -4.95 5.17 -27.63
N ARG A 562 -4.64 5.21 -28.94
CA ARG A 562 -4.97 6.37 -29.80
C ARG A 562 -6.48 6.59 -29.97
N GLY A 563 -7.30 5.55 -29.76
CA GLY A 563 -8.76 5.63 -29.75
C GLY A 563 -9.36 6.08 -28.41
N LEU A 564 -8.54 6.44 -27.41
CA LEU A 564 -8.99 6.89 -26.08
C LEU A 564 -9.01 8.41 -25.92
N ALA A 565 -9.13 9.16 -27.01
CA ALA A 565 -9.33 10.61 -26.97
C ALA A 565 -10.82 10.92 -27.02
N SER A 566 -11.28 11.89 -26.21
CA SER A 566 -12.64 12.42 -26.32
C SER A 566 -12.90 12.96 -27.72
N ASP A 567 -14.05 12.62 -28.30
CA ASP A 567 -14.47 13.23 -29.55
C ASP A 567 -14.61 14.76 -29.41
N PRO A 568 -14.33 15.54 -30.48
CA PRO A 568 -14.37 17.01 -30.41
C PRO A 568 -15.73 17.53 -29.89
N ASP A 569 -16.80 16.95 -30.43
CA ASP A 569 -18.20 17.33 -30.19
C ASP A 569 -18.91 16.44 -29.15
N ALA A 570 -18.18 15.60 -28.40
CA ALA A 570 -18.79 14.79 -27.34
C ALA A 570 -19.57 15.67 -26.31
N PRO A 571 -20.62 15.13 -25.67
CA PRO A 571 -21.50 15.88 -24.78
C PRO A 571 -20.98 15.95 -23.34
N PHE A 572 -21.14 17.13 -22.71
CA PHE A 572 -20.63 17.40 -21.36
C PHE A 572 -21.64 18.10 -20.46
N ALA A 573 -21.71 17.64 -19.22
CA ALA A 573 -22.63 18.12 -18.19
C ALA A 573 -22.25 19.51 -17.62
N ALA A 574 -21.07 20.05 -17.97
CA ALA A 574 -20.73 21.48 -17.88
C ALA A 574 -19.41 21.74 -18.64
N GLU A 575 -19.01 23.01 -18.78
CA GLU A 575 -17.61 23.42 -19.02
C GLU A 575 -17.23 24.50 -17.99
N VAL A 576 -15.94 24.64 -17.64
CA VAL A 576 -15.41 25.69 -16.75
C VAL A 576 -14.12 26.20 -17.37
N THR A 577 -13.87 27.50 -17.46
CA THR A 577 -12.63 28.02 -18.06
C THR A 577 -11.76 28.72 -17.03
N VAL A 578 -10.48 28.34 -16.98
CA VAL A 578 -9.41 28.96 -16.21
C VAL A 578 -8.53 29.69 -17.21
N GLU A 579 -8.29 30.99 -17.04
CA GLU A 579 -7.34 31.69 -17.90
C GLU A 579 -5.97 31.74 -17.22
N VAL A 580 -4.92 31.32 -17.95
CA VAL A 580 -3.54 31.24 -17.46
C VAL A 580 -2.67 32.38 -17.98
N ASP A 581 -3.15 33.13 -18.97
CA ASP A 581 -2.54 34.37 -19.43
C ASP A 581 -2.51 35.39 -18.28
N GLY A 582 -1.30 35.85 -17.92
CA GLY A 582 -1.12 36.77 -16.80
C GLY A 582 -1.17 36.14 -15.41
N LEU A 583 -1.36 34.82 -15.28
CA LEU A 583 -1.26 34.10 -14.01
C LEU A 583 0.17 34.22 -13.42
N GLY A 584 0.26 34.25 -12.09
CA GLY A 584 1.51 34.23 -11.34
C GLY A 584 1.67 32.93 -10.54
N PRO A 585 2.84 32.68 -9.94
CA PRO A 585 3.02 31.56 -9.02
C PRO A 585 1.98 31.64 -7.88
N MET A 586 1.42 30.49 -7.49
CA MET A 586 0.32 30.39 -6.54
C MET A 586 0.80 29.93 -5.17
N VAL A 587 0.15 30.43 -4.13
CA VAL A 587 0.39 30.02 -2.74
C VAL A 587 -0.93 29.91 -1.98
N THR A 588 -1.11 28.86 -1.17
CA THR A 588 -2.24 28.84 -0.22
C THR A 588 -1.98 29.84 0.91
N TRP A 589 -2.90 30.77 1.13
CA TRP A 589 -2.87 31.70 2.27
C TRP A 589 -3.61 31.13 3.49
N GLY A 590 -4.61 30.26 3.26
CA GLY A 590 -5.41 29.63 4.30
C GLY A 590 -5.06 28.16 4.53
N THR A 591 -5.97 27.40 5.13
CA THR A 591 -5.78 26.01 5.58
C THR A 591 -6.45 24.97 4.67
N SER A 592 -6.72 25.35 3.41
CA SER A 592 -7.36 24.51 2.38
C SER A 592 -6.75 24.87 1.01
N PRO A 593 -6.60 23.92 0.06
CA PRO A 593 -6.10 24.21 -1.30
C PRO A 593 -6.91 25.26 -2.08
N GLU A 594 -8.20 25.41 -1.80
CA GLU A 594 -9.05 26.47 -2.37
C GLU A 594 -8.69 27.89 -1.85
N GLN A 595 -8.05 27.97 -0.69
CA GLN A 595 -7.66 29.22 -0.04
C GLN A 595 -6.28 29.64 -0.55
N ALA A 596 -6.18 29.81 -1.87
CA ALA A 596 -4.97 30.19 -2.59
C ALA A 596 -5.13 31.51 -3.36
N ALA A 597 -4.00 32.13 -3.66
CA ALA A 597 -3.89 33.34 -4.47
C ALA A 597 -2.48 33.41 -5.12
N PRO A 598 -2.27 34.27 -6.13
CA PRO A 598 -0.92 34.55 -6.62
C PRO A 598 -0.03 35.13 -5.50
N VAL A 599 1.26 34.80 -5.50
CA VAL A 599 2.23 35.24 -4.47
C VAL A 599 2.33 36.77 -4.36
N ALA A 600 2.26 37.49 -5.49
CA ALA A 600 2.20 38.96 -5.51
C ALA A 600 0.86 39.55 -5.02
N GLY A 601 -0.07 38.70 -4.59
CA GLY A 601 -1.39 39.07 -4.09
C GLY A 601 -1.42 39.42 -2.60
N ARG A 602 -2.64 39.53 -2.07
CA ARG A 602 -2.92 39.83 -0.67
C ARG A 602 -3.90 38.83 -0.08
N VAL A 603 -3.79 38.63 1.23
CA VAL A 603 -4.76 37.90 2.05
C VAL A 603 -6.15 38.54 1.88
N PRO A 604 -7.19 37.80 1.47
CA PRO A 604 -8.53 38.37 1.29
C PRO A 604 -9.16 38.74 2.64
N ASP A 605 -9.96 39.81 2.65
CA ASP A 605 -10.75 40.17 3.82
C ASP A 605 -11.95 39.21 3.97
N PRO A 606 -12.10 38.49 5.10
CA PRO A 606 -13.26 37.64 5.36
C PRO A 606 -14.61 38.37 5.19
N ALA A 607 -14.69 39.69 5.42
CA ALA A 607 -15.91 40.46 5.20
C ALA A 607 -16.31 40.56 3.71
N SER A 608 -15.34 40.47 2.79
CA SER A 608 -15.55 40.56 1.34
C SER A 608 -16.06 39.27 0.70
N LEU A 609 -15.98 38.13 1.39
CA LEU A 609 -16.39 36.84 0.84
C LEU A 609 -17.92 36.68 0.85
N PRO A 610 -18.53 36.09 -0.21
CA PRO A 610 -19.96 36.24 -0.46
C PRO A 610 -20.88 35.51 0.53
N THR A 611 -20.54 34.29 0.94
CA THR A 611 -21.38 33.46 1.83
C THR A 611 -20.86 33.47 3.26
N ALA A 612 -21.77 33.49 4.25
CA ALA A 612 -21.41 33.54 5.67
C ALA A 612 -20.47 32.38 6.07
N ALA A 613 -20.69 31.17 5.54
CA ALA A 613 -19.80 30.03 5.75
C ALA A 613 -18.37 30.27 5.22
N ARG A 614 -18.20 30.88 4.03
CA ARG A 614 -16.87 31.25 3.52
C ARG A 614 -16.23 32.37 4.34
N ARG A 615 -17.01 33.33 4.87
CA ARG A 615 -16.51 34.35 5.82
C ARG A 615 -15.99 33.73 7.11
N GLU A 616 -16.75 32.81 7.71
CA GLU A 616 -16.36 32.11 8.94
C GLU A 616 -15.16 31.17 8.73
N ALA A 617 -15.14 30.42 7.63
CA ALA A 617 -14.02 29.53 7.27
C ALA A 617 -12.73 30.33 7.03
N ALA A 618 -12.80 31.46 6.33
CA ALA A 618 -11.65 32.35 6.15
C ALA A 618 -11.19 32.95 7.48
N ALA A 619 -12.09 33.47 8.32
CA ALA A 619 -11.72 34.01 9.63
C ALA A 619 -11.01 32.97 10.52
N LYS A 620 -11.48 31.71 10.52
CA LYS A 620 -10.82 30.59 11.21
C LYS A 620 -9.45 30.27 10.59
N ALA A 621 -9.33 30.25 9.27
CA ALA A 621 -8.06 30.01 8.58
C ALA A 621 -7.03 31.11 8.85
N LEU A 622 -7.42 32.39 8.84
CA LEU A 622 -6.55 33.52 9.18
C LEU A 622 -6.06 33.46 10.63
N ALA A 623 -6.95 33.12 11.58
CA ALA A 623 -6.58 32.94 12.98
C ALA A 623 -5.61 31.77 13.21
N TYR A 624 -5.71 30.69 12.41
CA TYR A 624 -4.79 29.55 12.46
C TYR A 624 -3.43 29.86 11.81
N MET A 625 -3.47 30.44 10.60
CA MET A 625 -2.30 30.77 9.78
C MET A 625 -1.57 32.02 10.25
N ASP A 626 -2.15 32.80 11.18
CA ASP A 626 -1.56 34.00 11.78
C ASP A 626 -1.23 35.03 10.69
N LEU A 627 -2.30 35.47 10.03
CA LEU A 627 -2.31 36.42 8.92
C LEU A 627 -3.47 37.40 9.10
N GLN A 628 -3.24 38.65 8.70
CA GLN A 628 -4.24 39.72 8.79
C GLN A 628 -4.91 39.97 7.43
N PRO A 629 -6.20 40.37 7.41
CA PRO A 629 -6.88 40.85 6.20
C PRO A 629 -6.04 41.91 5.45
N GLY A 630 -5.88 41.74 4.14
CA GLY A 630 -5.13 42.66 3.28
C GLY A 630 -3.60 42.59 3.38
N GLN A 631 -3.04 41.72 4.25
CA GLN A 631 -1.59 41.48 4.33
C GLN A 631 -1.04 40.97 2.98
N ALA A 632 0.17 41.38 2.60
CA ALA A 632 0.83 40.85 1.40
C ALA A 632 1.25 39.37 1.62
N LEU A 633 1.18 38.58 0.56
CA LEU A 633 1.67 37.19 0.57
C LEU A 633 3.16 37.11 0.22
N ASP A 634 3.63 38.03 -0.62
CA ASP A 634 5.04 38.35 -0.79
C ASP A 634 5.65 38.95 0.50
N GLY A 635 6.92 38.66 0.76
CA GLY A 635 7.63 39.07 1.98
C GLY A 635 7.24 38.34 3.27
N LEU A 636 6.39 37.31 3.22
CA LEU A 636 6.09 36.48 4.40
C LEU A 636 7.32 35.66 4.83
N ALA A 637 7.72 35.80 6.10
CA ALA A 637 8.78 35.00 6.69
C ALA A 637 8.38 33.51 6.77
N ILE A 638 9.22 32.64 6.21
CA ILE A 638 9.09 31.17 6.23
C ILE A 638 10.08 30.62 7.27
N ASP A 639 9.68 29.60 8.03
CA ASP A 639 10.54 28.93 9.03
C ASP A 639 11.10 27.59 8.53
N ARG A 640 10.50 27.00 7.49
CA ARG A 640 10.86 25.69 6.94
C ARG A 640 10.43 25.52 5.48
N VAL A 641 11.20 24.74 4.72
CA VAL A 641 10.85 24.31 3.35
C VAL A 641 10.73 22.78 3.28
N PHE A 642 9.75 22.27 2.52
CA PHE A 642 9.61 20.85 2.19
C PHE A 642 9.35 20.64 0.69
N ILE A 643 10.18 19.83 0.05
CA ILE A 643 10.05 19.39 -1.34
C ILE A 643 9.92 17.86 -1.36
N GLY A 644 8.78 17.36 -1.82
CA GLY A 644 8.46 15.93 -1.80
C GLY A 644 6.98 15.62 -2.09
N SER A 645 6.56 14.44 -1.61
CA SER A 645 5.24 13.78 -1.83
C SER A 645 5.00 13.21 -3.23
N CYS A 646 3.95 12.38 -3.37
CA CYS A 646 3.45 11.90 -4.67
C CYS A 646 3.12 13.04 -5.66
N THR A 647 2.83 14.23 -5.14
CA THR A 647 2.40 15.41 -5.89
C THR A 647 3.52 16.05 -6.68
N ASN A 648 4.73 16.13 -6.11
CA ASN A 648 5.85 16.92 -6.63
C ASN A 648 7.23 16.39 -6.14
N ALA A 649 7.58 15.16 -6.49
CA ALA A 649 8.86 14.54 -6.10
C ALA A 649 9.50 13.65 -7.17
N ARG A 650 9.07 13.73 -8.44
CA ARG A 650 9.72 13.01 -9.55
C ARG A 650 10.97 13.78 -9.99
N LEU A 651 11.76 13.17 -10.87
CA LEU A 651 13.04 13.73 -11.31
C LEU A 651 12.88 15.13 -11.93
N GLU A 652 11.79 15.37 -12.65
CA GLU A 652 11.44 16.65 -13.24
C GLU A 652 11.14 17.72 -12.17
N ASP A 653 10.38 17.37 -11.11
CA ASP A 653 10.09 18.29 -10.00
C ASP A 653 11.37 18.69 -9.25
N LEU A 654 12.29 17.74 -9.09
CA LEU A 654 13.59 17.95 -8.44
C LEU A 654 14.56 18.77 -9.31
N ARG A 655 14.51 18.61 -10.63
CA ARG A 655 15.22 19.48 -11.59
C ARG A 655 14.66 20.91 -11.57
N GLU A 656 13.34 21.07 -11.53
CA GLU A 656 12.67 22.37 -11.40
C GLU A 656 13.15 23.11 -10.14
N ALA A 657 13.09 22.44 -8.99
CA ALA A 657 13.59 22.98 -7.74
C ALA A 657 15.10 23.27 -7.75
N ALA A 658 15.95 22.35 -8.25
CA ALA A 658 17.40 22.56 -8.31
C ALA A 658 17.81 23.72 -9.25
N ALA A 659 17.14 23.87 -10.39
CA ALA A 659 17.32 25.01 -11.28
C ALA A 659 16.89 26.33 -10.60
N ALA A 660 15.79 26.30 -9.86
CA ALA A 660 15.29 27.45 -9.11
C ALA A 660 16.21 27.85 -7.92
N ILE A 661 16.98 26.92 -7.33
CA ILE A 661 18.05 27.26 -6.37
C ILE A 661 19.11 28.15 -7.04
N GLY A 662 19.68 27.71 -8.17
CA GLY A 662 20.64 28.50 -8.94
C GLY A 662 21.91 28.87 -8.15
N GLY A 663 22.55 27.91 -7.49
CA GLY A 663 23.82 28.10 -6.75
C GLY A 663 23.74 28.86 -5.42
N ARG A 664 22.55 29.33 -5.04
CA ARG A 664 22.31 30.08 -3.79
C ARG A 664 22.10 29.15 -2.58
N ARG A 665 22.31 29.65 -1.35
CA ARG A 665 22.23 28.87 -0.08
C ARG A 665 20.97 29.16 0.75
N ALA A 666 20.28 28.11 1.18
CA ALA A 666 19.11 28.19 2.04
C ALA A 666 19.38 28.94 3.35
N GLN A 667 18.49 29.87 3.68
CA GLN A 667 18.52 30.63 4.93
C GLN A 667 17.74 29.95 6.07
N VAL A 668 16.93 28.92 5.76
CA VAL A 668 16.06 28.21 6.70
C VAL A 668 16.13 26.69 6.50
N PRO A 669 15.81 25.86 7.51
CA PRO A 669 15.80 24.41 7.37
C PRO A 669 14.92 23.95 6.20
N ALA A 670 15.50 23.19 5.27
CA ALA A 670 14.82 22.73 4.07
C ALA A 670 15.05 21.23 3.87
N LEU A 671 13.98 20.48 3.59
CA LEU A 671 14.01 19.01 3.42
C LEU A 671 13.57 18.63 2.00
N VAL A 672 14.30 17.70 1.38
CA VAL A 672 13.94 17.07 0.10
C VAL A 672 13.77 15.56 0.28
N SER A 673 12.58 15.05 -0.05
CA SER A 673 12.24 13.61 -0.09
C SER A 673 11.92 13.20 -1.54
N PRO A 674 12.84 12.54 -2.26
CA PRO A 674 12.62 12.07 -3.63
C PRO A 674 11.51 11.00 -3.69
N GLY A 675 10.69 11.01 -4.74
CA GLY A 675 9.48 10.18 -4.84
C GLY A 675 9.72 8.68 -4.87
N SER A 676 10.90 8.22 -5.30
CA SER A 676 11.34 6.82 -5.19
C SER A 676 12.86 6.71 -5.13
N ARG A 677 13.36 5.55 -4.73
CA ARG A 677 14.79 5.22 -4.76
C ARG A 677 15.33 5.19 -6.19
N ALA A 678 14.48 5.02 -7.21
CA ALA A 678 14.85 5.18 -8.61
C ALA A 678 15.05 6.66 -8.99
N VAL A 679 14.11 7.54 -8.61
CA VAL A 679 14.26 9.01 -8.72
C VAL A 679 15.50 9.49 -7.96
N LYS A 680 15.69 9.04 -6.71
CA LYS A 680 16.83 9.40 -5.86
C LYS A 680 18.16 9.08 -6.55
N ARG A 681 18.34 7.84 -7.03
CA ARG A 681 19.54 7.45 -7.80
C ARG A 681 19.70 8.18 -9.13
N ALA A 682 18.62 8.63 -9.76
CA ALA A 682 18.71 9.44 -10.98
C ALA A 682 19.18 10.86 -10.68
N ALA A 683 18.58 11.51 -9.69
CA ALA A 683 18.98 12.82 -9.20
C ALA A 683 20.43 12.84 -8.67
N GLU A 684 20.87 11.77 -8.00
CA GLU A 684 22.25 11.59 -7.51
C GLU A 684 23.26 11.39 -8.66
N ARG A 685 22.89 10.71 -9.75
CA ARG A 685 23.73 10.62 -10.97
C ARG A 685 23.80 11.94 -11.74
N GLU A 686 22.77 12.78 -11.62
CA GLU A 686 22.71 14.12 -12.22
C GLU A 686 23.31 15.20 -11.30
N GLY A 687 23.80 14.84 -10.10
CA GLY A 687 24.38 15.76 -9.13
C GLY A 687 23.37 16.75 -8.51
N LEU A 688 22.06 16.54 -8.69
CA LEU A 688 21.03 17.40 -8.10
C LEU A 688 21.08 17.32 -6.57
N ASP A 689 21.40 16.16 -6.02
CA ASP A 689 21.62 15.97 -4.58
C ASP A 689 22.81 16.79 -4.06
N ALA A 690 23.84 16.99 -4.87
CA ALA A 690 24.95 17.88 -4.58
C ALA A 690 24.54 19.36 -4.67
N VAL A 691 23.68 19.75 -5.62
CA VAL A 691 23.08 21.10 -5.68
C VAL A 691 22.26 21.38 -4.42
N PHE A 692 21.36 20.47 -4.03
CA PHE A 692 20.55 20.61 -2.81
C PHE A 692 21.42 20.69 -1.55
N ARG A 693 22.41 19.79 -1.37
CA ARG A 693 23.28 19.83 -0.18
C ARG A 693 24.25 21.02 -0.16
N ALA A 694 24.76 21.46 -1.31
CA ALA A 694 25.57 22.69 -1.41
C ALA A 694 24.76 23.94 -1.05
N ALA A 695 23.47 23.93 -1.39
CA ALA A 695 22.49 24.92 -0.96
C ALA A 695 22.01 24.72 0.49
N GLY A 696 22.47 23.71 1.23
CA GLY A 696 22.11 23.49 2.64
C GLY A 696 20.78 22.76 2.91
N PHE A 697 20.16 22.17 1.88
CA PHE A 697 18.97 21.33 2.05
C PHE A 697 19.36 19.93 2.58
N GLU A 698 18.53 19.36 3.46
CA GLU A 698 18.59 17.96 3.86
C GLU A 698 18.09 17.07 2.71
N TRP A 699 18.90 16.09 2.30
CA TRP A 699 18.57 15.13 1.24
C TRP A 699 18.29 13.75 1.85
N ALA A 700 17.02 13.36 1.86
CA ALA A 700 16.52 12.19 2.58
C ALA A 700 16.21 10.98 1.66
N ASP A 701 15.87 9.84 2.27
CA ASP A 701 15.35 8.66 1.55
C ASP A 701 13.84 8.78 1.23
N SER A 702 13.38 7.98 0.27
CA SER A 702 12.05 8.12 -0.34
C SER A 702 10.87 7.60 0.49
N GLY A 703 9.94 8.49 0.82
CA GLY A 703 8.67 8.16 1.47
C GLY A 703 7.73 9.37 1.57
N CYS A 704 6.51 9.15 2.02
CA CYS A 704 5.47 10.19 2.08
C CYS A 704 5.86 11.40 2.95
N SER A 705 6.71 11.20 3.97
CA SER A 705 7.38 12.28 4.72
C SER A 705 6.39 13.32 5.28
N MET A 706 6.78 14.60 5.30
CA MET A 706 5.95 15.71 5.80
C MET A 706 4.59 15.86 5.08
N CYS A 707 4.33 15.17 3.97
CA CYS A 707 3.00 15.17 3.34
C CYS A 707 1.90 14.55 4.21
N VAL A 708 2.28 13.74 5.22
CA VAL A 708 1.36 13.12 6.18
C VAL A 708 1.95 12.93 7.58
N GLY A 709 3.27 12.97 7.75
CA GLY A 709 3.96 12.93 9.05
C GLY A 709 3.94 11.58 9.79
N MET A 710 3.29 10.55 9.23
CA MET A 710 3.17 9.20 9.83
C MET A 710 4.51 8.49 10.08
N ASN A 711 5.56 8.89 9.36
CA ASN A 711 6.92 8.38 9.52
C ASN A 711 7.78 9.21 10.52
N GLY A 712 7.18 10.19 11.20
CA GLY A 712 7.85 11.10 12.15
C GLY A 712 8.35 12.42 11.55
N ASP A 713 8.21 12.65 10.24
CA ASP A 713 8.58 13.92 9.61
C ASP A 713 7.55 15.02 9.91
N LEU A 714 7.79 15.81 10.96
CA LEU A 714 6.87 16.86 11.42
C LEU A 714 7.43 18.29 11.29
N VAL A 715 6.52 19.23 11.01
CA VAL A 715 6.69 20.67 11.13
C VAL A 715 6.33 21.09 12.57
N PRO A 716 7.18 21.85 13.29
CA PRO A 716 6.91 22.28 14.65
C PRO A 716 5.64 23.14 14.80
N PRO A 717 4.99 23.15 15.99
CA PRO A 717 3.86 24.03 16.26
C PRO A 717 4.23 25.52 16.08
N GLY A 718 3.38 26.27 15.39
CA GLY A 718 3.55 27.70 15.10
C GLY A 718 4.44 28.02 13.90
N ALA A 719 5.30 27.09 13.47
CA ALA A 719 6.24 27.31 12.37
C ALA A 719 5.54 27.34 10.99
N ARG A 720 5.96 28.28 10.14
CA ARG A 720 5.47 28.48 8.77
C ARG A 720 6.28 27.65 7.77
N CYS A 721 5.62 26.75 7.06
CA CYS A 721 6.27 25.80 6.13
C CYS A 721 5.85 26.09 4.67
N ALA A 722 6.81 26.31 3.78
CA ALA A 722 6.58 26.30 2.33
C ALA A 722 6.74 24.88 1.80
N SER A 723 5.67 24.28 1.28
CA SER A 723 5.55 22.83 1.07
C SER A 723 5.05 22.50 -0.34
N THR A 724 5.68 21.54 -1.01
CA THR A 724 5.19 21.01 -2.30
C THR A 724 4.11 19.93 -2.15
N ALA A 725 3.62 19.66 -0.95
CA ALA A 725 2.53 18.71 -0.69
C ALA A 725 1.20 19.10 -1.37
N ASN A 726 0.19 18.24 -1.26
CA ASN A 726 -1.17 18.46 -1.77
C ASN A 726 -2.16 18.98 -0.72
N ARG A 727 -1.90 18.82 0.58
CA ARG A 727 -2.84 19.17 1.67
C ARG A 727 -2.15 19.95 2.79
N ASN A 728 -2.76 21.07 3.20
CA ASN A 728 -2.33 21.90 4.33
C ASN A 728 -3.40 22.05 5.44
N PHE A 729 -4.29 21.07 5.56
CA PHE A 729 -5.31 21.05 6.62
C PHE A 729 -4.68 21.12 8.02
N PRO A 730 -5.37 21.71 9.03
CA PRO A 730 -4.83 21.87 10.37
C PRO A 730 -4.31 20.54 10.97
N GLY A 731 -3.03 20.52 11.37
CA GLY A 731 -2.38 19.34 11.91
C GLY A 731 -1.76 18.37 10.89
N ARG A 732 -1.99 18.53 9.57
CA ARG A 732 -1.58 17.55 8.54
C ARG A 732 -0.06 17.32 8.42
N GLN A 733 0.76 18.34 8.68
CA GLN A 733 2.23 18.20 8.76
C GLN A 733 2.74 18.19 10.22
N GLY A 734 1.85 18.16 11.22
CA GLY A 734 2.18 18.31 12.64
C GLY A 734 1.22 19.25 13.36
N PRO A 735 0.91 19.03 14.66
CA PRO A 735 -0.02 19.88 15.42
C PRO A 735 0.39 21.36 15.43
N GLY A 736 -0.50 22.23 14.93
CA GLY A 736 -0.26 23.69 14.89
C GLY A 736 0.72 24.17 13.81
N SER A 737 1.11 23.34 12.85
CA SER A 737 1.94 23.74 11.71
C SER A 737 1.21 24.67 10.73
N ARG A 738 1.86 25.75 10.27
CA ARG A 738 1.27 26.76 9.36
C ARG A 738 1.76 26.53 7.94
N THR A 739 1.13 25.61 7.23
CA THR A 739 1.63 25.11 5.93
C THR A 739 1.05 25.89 4.74
N HIS A 740 1.93 26.35 3.87
CA HIS A 740 1.64 26.98 2.58
C HIS A 740 1.99 26.02 1.45
N LEU A 741 1.04 25.74 0.56
CA LEU A 741 1.27 24.89 -0.61
C LEU A 741 1.76 25.74 -1.77
N VAL A 742 2.86 25.30 -2.39
CA VAL A 742 3.56 26.00 -3.49
C VAL A 742 4.10 25.01 -4.53
N SER A 743 4.59 25.52 -5.67
CA SER A 743 5.35 24.76 -6.69
C SER A 743 6.79 24.45 -6.25
N PRO A 744 7.47 23.44 -6.84
CA PRO A 744 8.87 23.12 -6.55
C PRO A 744 9.83 24.31 -6.71
N ALA A 745 9.69 25.10 -7.77
CA ALA A 745 10.46 26.32 -7.98
C ALA A 745 10.25 27.33 -6.84
N MET A 746 8.99 27.56 -6.44
CA MET A 746 8.68 28.48 -5.33
C MET A 746 9.17 27.98 -3.97
N ALA A 747 9.10 26.68 -3.70
CA ALA A 747 9.64 26.08 -2.48
C ALA A 747 11.17 26.25 -2.40
N ALA A 748 11.87 26.05 -3.52
CA ALA A 748 13.31 26.27 -3.63
C ALA A 748 13.69 27.76 -3.50
N LEU A 749 12.94 28.67 -4.13
CA LEU A 749 13.17 30.12 -4.08
C LEU A 749 12.87 30.72 -2.70
N ALA A 750 11.90 30.17 -1.95
CA ALA A 750 11.60 30.56 -0.57
C ALA A 750 12.79 30.38 0.39
N ALA A 751 13.92 29.84 -0.08
CA ALA A 751 15.16 29.72 0.65
C ALA A 751 16.22 30.83 0.36
N VAL A 752 16.19 31.62 -0.75
CA VAL A 752 17.31 32.56 -1.15
C VAL A 752 17.03 33.72 -2.17
N LEU A 753 17.94 34.73 -2.36
CA LEU A 753 17.73 36.06 -3.06
C LEU A 753 18.92 36.62 -4.00
N GLU A 754 18.68 37.40 -5.14
CA GLU A 754 19.57 38.26 -6.12
C GLU A 754 20.34 37.71 -7.43
N SER A 755 20.97 38.36 -8.53
CA SER A 755 21.26 39.74 -9.19
C SER A 755 21.79 39.79 -10.77
N PRO A 756 22.27 40.92 -11.49
CA PRO A 756 22.44 41.12 -13.03
C PRO A 756 23.85 41.39 -13.84
N ALA A 757 23.90 41.84 -15.18
CA ALA A 757 25.11 41.97 -16.18
C ALA A 757 24.99 42.79 -17.60
N VAL A 758 25.83 42.59 -18.69
CA VAL A 758 26.29 43.53 -19.87
C VAL A 758 26.27 43.02 -21.43
N VAL A 759 26.76 43.76 -22.52
CA VAL A 759 26.50 43.66 -24.07
C VAL A 759 27.62 44.13 -25.16
N LEU A 760 27.60 43.81 -26.53
CA LEU A 760 28.37 44.45 -27.74
C LEU A 760 27.88 44.22 -29.27
N LEU A 761 28.50 44.80 -30.39
CA LEU A 761 28.31 44.72 -31.92
C LEU A 761 29.53 44.60 -32.97
N ARG A 762 29.36 44.02 -34.23
CA ARG A 762 30.00 44.31 -35.63
C ARG A 762 29.56 43.34 -36.80
N GLY A 763 29.62 43.69 -38.12
CA GLY A 763 29.19 42.84 -39.28
C GLY A 763 30.23 42.31 -40.32
N ASN A 764 29.81 41.34 -41.17
CA ASN A 764 30.56 40.59 -42.21
C ASN A 764 31.79 39.79 -41.72
N VAL A 765 31.81 39.47 -40.42
CA VAL A 765 32.89 38.71 -39.76
C VAL A 765 32.80 37.22 -40.16
N ASP A 766 33.85 36.68 -40.77
CA ASP A 766 33.92 35.30 -41.24
C ASP A 766 34.45 34.29 -40.18
N THR A 767 34.40 32.98 -40.48
CA THR A 767 34.83 31.93 -39.54
C THR A 767 36.33 31.89 -39.23
N ASP A 768 37.19 32.46 -40.07
CA ASP A 768 38.62 32.67 -39.77
C ASP A 768 38.83 33.91 -38.88
N GLN A 769 38.03 34.95 -39.05
CA GLN A 769 38.06 36.14 -38.17
C GLN A 769 37.53 35.85 -36.76
N ILE A 770 36.55 34.93 -36.62
CA ILE A 770 36.08 34.47 -35.29
C ILE A 770 37.16 33.63 -34.60
N ILE A 771 37.75 32.64 -35.29
CA ILE A 771 38.95 31.92 -34.81
C ILE A 771 39.87 31.51 -35.97
N PRO A 772 41.09 32.07 -36.06
CA PRO A 772 42.00 31.80 -37.16
C PRO A 772 42.41 30.32 -37.26
N ALA A 773 42.41 29.77 -38.49
CA ALA A 773 42.69 28.35 -38.80
C ALA A 773 43.90 27.74 -38.06
N ARG A 774 44.93 28.55 -37.79
CA ARG A 774 46.18 28.12 -37.15
C ARG A 774 46.00 27.58 -35.73
N PHE A 775 44.99 28.05 -35.00
CA PHE A 775 44.74 27.63 -33.61
C PHE A 775 44.02 26.28 -33.50
N LEU A 776 43.26 25.89 -34.52
CA LEU A 776 42.47 24.65 -34.59
C LEU A 776 43.32 23.36 -34.75
N ARG A 777 44.65 23.45 -34.60
CA ARG A 777 45.58 22.30 -34.58
C ARG A 777 46.03 21.90 -33.17
N LYS A 778 45.67 22.66 -32.14
CA LYS A 778 45.89 22.31 -30.73
C LYS A 778 44.69 21.51 -30.19
N PRO A 779 44.88 20.56 -29.25
CA PRO A 779 43.77 19.98 -28.50
C PRO A 779 43.00 21.03 -27.67
N ARG A 780 41.68 20.83 -27.51
CA ARG A 780 40.83 21.65 -26.63
C ARG A 780 40.90 21.11 -25.20
N GLU A 781 41.92 21.53 -24.46
CA GLU A 781 42.21 21.10 -23.09
C GLU A 781 41.96 22.24 -22.08
N GLY A 782 41.57 21.89 -20.85
CA GLY A 782 41.22 22.84 -19.80
C GLY A 782 39.79 23.43 -19.89
N THR A 783 39.40 24.18 -18.88
CA THR A 783 38.02 24.70 -18.71
C THR A 783 37.67 25.91 -19.57
N ALA A 784 38.65 26.58 -20.19
CA ALA A 784 38.45 27.75 -21.05
C ALA A 784 38.47 27.43 -22.56
N GLY A 785 38.79 26.19 -22.95
CA GLY A 785 38.72 25.71 -24.32
C GLY A 785 39.39 26.62 -25.36
N TYR A 786 38.61 27.09 -26.35
CA TYR A 786 39.09 27.99 -27.41
C TYR A 786 38.89 29.49 -27.12
N ALA A 787 38.32 29.87 -25.97
CA ALA A 787 38.02 31.28 -25.64
C ALA A 787 39.21 32.26 -25.76
N PRO A 788 40.45 31.91 -25.34
CA PRO A 788 41.61 32.82 -25.43
C PRO A 788 42.05 33.16 -26.86
N TYR A 789 41.44 32.56 -27.88
CA TYR A 789 41.76 32.80 -29.29
C TYR A 789 40.63 33.49 -30.07
N LEU A 790 39.54 33.85 -29.38
CA LEU A 790 38.38 34.52 -29.98
C LEU A 790 38.73 35.94 -30.43
N PHE A 791 38.43 36.25 -31.70
CA PHE A 791 38.71 37.54 -32.35
C PHE A 791 40.18 38.00 -32.29
N ALA A 792 41.12 37.04 -32.18
CA ALA A 792 42.55 37.33 -32.03
C ALA A 792 43.11 38.23 -33.15
N ASP A 793 42.67 38.04 -34.40
CA ASP A 793 43.15 38.83 -35.57
C ASP A 793 42.29 40.08 -35.87
N LEU A 794 41.38 40.47 -34.97
CA LEU A 794 40.41 41.55 -35.20
C LEU A 794 40.77 42.83 -34.41
N ASP A 795 41.73 43.59 -34.94
CA ASP A 795 42.43 44.69 -34.24
C ASP A 795 41.60 45.92 -33.83
N ASP A 796 40.32 45.99 -34.20
CA ASP A 796 39.39 47.08 -33.87
C ASP A 796 38.19 46.64 -33.00
N ALA A 797 38.26 45.46 -32.38
CA ALA A 797 37.29 45.03 -31.36
C ALA A 797 37.55 45.73 -29.99
N PRO A 798 36.51 46.21 -29.29
CA PRO A 798 36.68 47.01 -28.07
C PRO A 798 37.05 46.19 -26.82
N ALA A 799 37.49 46.93 -25.79
CA ALA A 799 38.06 46.39 -24.56
C ALA A 799 37.12 45.41 -23.83
N GLY A 800 37.71 44.34 -23.30
CA GLY A 800 37.00 43.26 -22.61
C GLY A 800 36.41 42.18 -23.52
N LEU A 801 36.53 42.31 -24.86
CA LEU A 801 35.89 41.39 -25.81
C LEU A 801 36.83 40.63 -26.76
N ARG A 802 38.11 41.02 -26.83
CA ARG A 802 39.18 40.16 -27.37
C ARG A 802 39.71 39.27 -26.26
N GLY A 803 40.07 38.03 -26.59
CA GLY A 803 40.73 37.10 -25.66
C GLY A 803 42.20 37.45 -25.38
N GLU A 804 42.53 38.72 -25.11
CA GLU A 804 43.91 39.16 -24.89
C GLU A 804 44.52 38.55 -23.62
N GLU A 805 45.85 38.35 -23.66
CA GLU A 805 46.53 37.30 -22.89
C GLU A 805 46.47 37.51 -21.37
N ARG A 806 45.69 36.67 -20.68
CA ARG A 806 45.89 36.36 -19.25
C ARG A 806 47.16 35.51 -19.13
N GLY A 807 48.31 36.17 -19.23
CA GLY A 807 49.61 35.56 -19.51
C GLY A 807 50.11 34.55 -18.47
N ASP A 808 50.96 33.64 -18.94
CA ASP A 808 51.61 32.62 -18.13
C ASP A 808 52.60 33.22 -17.10
N GLY A 809 52.12 33.47 -15.89
CA GLY A 809 52.93 33.56 -14.67
C GLY A 809 53.05 34.94 -14.02
N CYS A 810 52.51 35.05 -12.80
CA CYS A 810 53.04 35.83 -11.67
C CYS A 810 52.30 35.41 -10.38
N ASP A 811 52.96 35.56 -9.22
CA ASP A 811 52.35 35.31 -7.92
C ASP A 811 51.63 36.56 -7.39
N GLY A 812 50.39 36.39 -6.88
CA GLY A 812 49.79 37.29 -5.88
C GLY A 812 48.69 38.25 -6.33
N GLU A 813 47.89 38.62 -5.31
CA GLU A 813 46.87 39.69 -5.24
C GLU A 813 45.59 39.58 -6.11
N GLU A 814 44.51 40.18 -5.60
CA GLU A 814 43.16 40.13 -6.18
C GLU A 814 43.00 41.21 -7.26
N ALA A 815 42.74 40.80 -8.49
CA ALA A 815 42.28 41.68 -9.56
C ALA A 815 40.79 41.40 -9.87
N GLY A 816 39.91 42.31 -9.45
CA GLY A 816 38.49 42.23 -9.78
C GLY A 816 38.23 42.45 -11.27
N GLY A 817 37.32 41.67 -11.85
CA GLY A 817 36.90 41.81 -13.24
C GLY A 817 35.43 41.38 -13.39
N GLU A 818 34.66 42.18 -14.13
CA GLU A 818 33.22 41.96 -14.32
C GLU A 818 32.93 40.69 -15.15
N ALA A 819 31.73 40.15 -15.00
CA ALA A 819 31.31 38.95 -15.75
C ALA A 819 31.16 39.26 -17.25
N ALA A 820 31.76 38.42 -18.10
CA ALA A 820 31.72 38.57 -19.55
C ALA A 820 30.29 38.54 -20.11
N PRO A 821 29.97 39.31 -21.17
CA PRO A 821 28.61 39.44 -21.68
C PRO A 821 28.16 38.20 -22.47
N GLU A 822 26.95 37.71 -22.21
CA GLU A 822 26.42 36.47 -22.82
C GLU A 822 25.80 36.68 -24.22
N ILE A 823 25.61 37.92 -24.67
CA ILE A 823 24.96 38.25 -25.95
C ILE A 823 25.86 39.15 -26.79
N LEU A 824 26.15 38.68 -28.01
CA LEU A 824 26.82 39.44 -29.05
C LEU A 824 25.78 39.87 -30.08
N ILE A 825 25.59 41.17 -30.29
CA ILE A 825 24.94 41.63 -31.52
C ILE A 825 26.01 41.65 -32.62
N ALA A 826 25.62 41.51 -33.88
CA ALA A 826 26.49 41.55 -35.04
C ALA A 826 25.75 42.16 -36.24
N GLY A 827 26.49 42.57 -37.25
CA GLY A 827 25.94 43.04 -38.52
C GLY A 827 25.82 41.91 -39.55
N ARG A 828 25.48 42.29 -40.78
CA ARG A 828 25.14 41.38 -41.89
C ARG A 828 26.12 40.23 -42.11
N ASN A 829 25.57 39.05 -42.44
CA ASN A 829 26.31 37.87 -42.91
C ASN A 829 27.45 37.42 -41.96
N PHE A 830 27.15 37.36 -40.65
CA PHE A 830 28.08 36.90 -39.62
C PHE A 830 28.33 35.38 -39.70
N GLY A 831 29.57 34.93 -39.42
CA GLY A 831 29.96 33.53 -39.49
C GLY A 831 29.99 32.96 -40.91
N CYS A 832 30.16 33.79 -41.93
CA CYS A 832 30.28 33.32 -43.31
C CYS A 832 31.65 32.64 -43.59
N GLY A 833 31.80 32.01 -44.75
CA GLY A 833 33.06 31.39 -45.18
C GLY A 833 33.14 29.87 -44.95
N SER A 834 34.26 29.41 -44.38
CA SER A 834 34.57 27.97 -44.29
C SER A 834 33.69 27.23 -43.28
N SER A 835 33.25 26.02 -43.61
CA SER A 835 32.57 25.12 -42.66
C SER A 835 33.51 24.71 -41.52
N ARG A 836 33.42 25.38 -40.37
CA ARG A 836 34.26 25.14 -39.18
C ARG A 836 33.48 25.38 -37.90
N GLU A 837 33.17 24.31 -37.19
CA GLU A 837 32.48 24.36 -35.89
C GLU A 837 33.33 25.03 -34.79
N GLY A 838 34.66 25.07 -34.96
CA GLY A 838 35.58 25.79 -34.08
C GLY A 838 35.20 27.26 -33.83
N ALA A 839 34.62 27.95 -34.82
CA ALA A 839 34.15 29.33 -34.66
C ALA A 839 32.93 29.43 -33.71
N VAL A 840 32.05 28.42 -33.71
CA VAL A 840 30.96 28.32 -32.73
C VAL A 840 31.53 28.00 -31.35
N TYR A 841 32.49 27.08 -31.26
CA TYR A 841 33.11 26.70 -29.99
C TYR A 841 33.87 27.86 -29.33
N ALA A 842 34.59 28.69 -30.09
CA ALA A 842 35.29 29.86 -29.56
C ALA A 842 34.33 30.88 -28.92
N LEU A 843 33.16 31.11 -29.54
CA LEU A 843 32.12 31.99 -29.01
C LEU A 843 31.46 31.42 -27.75
N VAL A 844 31.08 30.13 -27.78
CA VAL A 844 30.46 29.46 -26.62
C VAL A 844 31.42 29.32 -25.44
N ASP A 845 32.69 28.98 -25.69
CA ASP A 845 33.72 28.87 -24.65
C ASP A 845 34.01 30.24 -23.99
N ALA A 846 33.86 31.35 -24.74
CA ALA A 846 33.99 32.71 -24.22
C ALA A 846 32.74 33.22 -23.48
N GLY A 847 31.67 32.42 -23.41
CA GLY A 847 30.44 32.74 -22.68
C GLY A 847 29.25 33.21 -23.54
N TYR A 848 29.41 33.37 -24.86
CA TYR A 848 28.29 33.80 -25.71
C TYR A 848 27.25 32.70 -25.89
N ARG A 849 25.99 33.05 -25.63
CA ARG A 849 24.82 32.17 -25.69
C ARG A 849 23.88 32.53 -26.85
N ALA A 850 23.88 33.80 -27.26
CA ALA A 850 23.19 34.25 -28.46
C ALA A 850 24.05 35.20 -29.30
N VAL A 851 23.93 35.09 -30.62
CA VAL A 851 24.34 36.11 -31.58
C VAL A 851 23.08 36.66 -32.26
N VAL A 852 22.90 37.99 -32.23
CA VAL A 852 21.79 38.69 -32.91
C VAL A 852 22.35 39.41 -34.12
N ALA A 853 21.96 39.08 -35.36
CA ALA A 853 22.54 39.67 -36.56
C ALA A 853 21.55 39.89 -37.70
N GLU A 854 21.91 40.75 -38.67
CA GLU A 854 21.05 41.00 -39.84
C GLU A 854 20.96 39.76 -40.77
N SER A 855 21.96 38.87 -40.69
CA SER A 855 22.03 37.59 -41.40
C SER A 855 23.25 36.80 -40.95
N PHE A 856 23.24 35.50 -41.23
CA PHE A 856 24.32 34.56 -40.92
C PHE A 856 24.70 33.75 -42.16
N GLY A 857 25.93 33.22 -42.20
CA GLY A 857 26.26 32.15 -43.14
C GLY A 857 25.50 30.87 -42.78
N ASP A 858 24.78 30.27 -43.74
CA ASP A 858 23.86 29.14 -43.49
C ASP A 858 24.50 27.96 -42.76
N ILE A 859 25.74 27.63 -43.11
CA ILE A 859 26.52 26.55 -42.51
C ILE A 859 26.83 26.86 -41.04
N PHE A 860 27.24 28.08 -40.72
CA PHE A 860 27.49 28.52 -39.35
C PHE A 860 26.20 28.55 -38.54
N ARG A 861 25.09 29.04 -39.10
CA ARG A 861 23.76 29.03 -38.45
C ARG A 861 23.30 27.61 -38.10
N ALA A 862 23.48 26.66 -39.02
CA ALA A 862 23.14 25.25 -38.81
C ALA A 862 24.02 24.60 -37.72
N ASN A 863 25.31 24.93 -37.69
CA ASN A 863 26.25 24.41 -36.69
C ASN A 863 26.03 25.06 -35.31
N ALA A 864 25.72 26.36 -35.26
CA ALA A 864 25.43 27.09 -34.03
C ALA A 864 24.23 26.52 -33.28
N ALA A 865 23.10 26.30 -33.98
CA ALA A 865 21.89 25.73 -33.40
C ALA A 865 22.09 24.31 -32.83
N ARG A 866 23.00 23.51 -33.43
CA ARG A 866 23.34 22.16 -32.95
C ARG A 866 24.28 22.14 -31.75
N ASN A 867 25.10 23.18 -31.60
CA ASN A 867 26.14 23.27 -30.57
C ASN A 867 25.81 24.33 -29.48
N GLY A 868 24.54 24.73 -29.35
CA GLY A 868 24.04 25.53 -28.22
C GLY A 868 24.19 27.05 -28.32
N LEU A 869 24.49 27.59 -29.51
CA LEU A 869 24.61 29.03 -29.77
C LEU A 869 23.41 29.52 -30.59
N LEU A 870 22.60 30.42 -30.04
CA LEU A 870 21.38 30.90 -30.67
C LEU A 870 21.68 32.00 -31.71
N CYS A 871 21.43 31.75 -32.99
CA CYS A 871 21.54 32.75 -34.06
C CYS A 871 20.17 33.39 -34.36
N VAL A 872 19.93 34.60 -33.84
CA VAL A 872 18.69 35.36 -34.06
C VAL A 872 18.88 36.32 -35.23
N GLN A 873 18.02 36.20 -36.25
CA GLN A 873 18.11 37.03 -37.44
C GLN A 873 17.00 38.09 -37.46
N LEU A 874 17.37 39.37 -37.59
CA LEU A 874 16.48 40.53 -37.61
C LEU A 874 16.76 41.41 -38.84
N ALA A 875 15.93 42.43 -39.10
CA ALA A 875 16.19 43.39 -40.19
C ALA A 875 17.32 44.38 -39.84
N PRO A 876 18.03 44.96 -40.83
CA PRO A 876 19.16 45.87 -40.59
C PRO A 876 18.84 47.07 -39.69
N GLU A 877 17.66 47.68 -39.85
CA GLU A 877 17.22 48.79 -38.99
C GLU A 877 16.88 48.36 -37.55
N GLU A 878 16.46 47.11 -37.34
CA GLU A 878 16.15 46.55 -36.00
C GLU A 878 17.46 46.27 -35.24
N VAL A 879 18.44 45.65 -35.91
CA VAL A 879 19.80 45.44 -35.39
C VAL A 879 20.48 46.77 -35.07
N GLY A 880 20.34 47.76 -35.95
CA GLY A 880 20.87 49.11 -35.74
C GLY A 880 20.22 49.87 -34.57
N ALA A 881 18.94 49.63 -34.29
CA ALA A 881 18.27 50.20 -33.11
C ALA A 881 18.80 49.56 -31.81
N LEU A 882 18.83 48.22 -31.77
CA LEU A 882 19.35 47.45 -30.63
C LEU A 882 20.81 47.80 -30.30
N ALA A 883 21.59 48.21 -31.31
CA ALA A 883 22.95 48.72 -31.17
C ALA A 883 23.05 50.04 -30.41
N ALA A 884 22.21 51.02 -30.75
CA ALA A 884 22.23 52.33 -30.10
C ALA A 884 21.83 52.23 -28.62
N ALA A 885 20.79 51.45 -28.31
CA ALA A 885 20.35 51.21 -26.94
C ALA A 885 21.43 50.56 -26.06
N ALA A 886 22.21 49.63 -26.63
CA ALA A 886 23.35 49.01 -25.95
C ALA A 886 24.52 49.98 -25.69
N ALA A 887 24.71 50.99 -26.54
CA ALA A 887 25.79 51.96 -26.42
C ALA A 887 25.48 53.11 -25.45
N GLU A 888 24.23 53.59 -25.40
CA GLU A 888 23.82 54.64 -24.46
C GLU A 888 23.68 54.16 -23.00
N ALA A 889 23.43 52.86 -22.81
CA ALA A 889 23.34 52.24 -21.49
C ALA A 889 24.10 50.89 -21.44
N PRO A 890 25.43 50.89 -21.19
CA PRO A 890 26.23 49.65 -21.20
C PRO A 890 25.75 48.54 -20.24
N ALA A 891 25.08 48.91 -19.15
CA ALA A 891 24.49 47.99 -18.17
C ALA A 891 23.00 47.63 -18.46
N ALA A 892 22.48 47.96 -19.66
CA ALA A 892 21.16 47.54 -20.11
C ALA A 892 21.25 46.19 -20.85
N ARG A 893 20.88 45.09 -20.18
CA ARG A 893 20.76 43.77 -20.82
C ARG A 893 19.74 43.79 -21.95
N LEU A 894 20.10 43.17 -23.08
CA LEU A 894 19.11 42.70 -24.05
C LEU A 894 18.46 41.41 -23.59
N THR A 895 17.23 41.20 -24.02
CA THR A 895 16.48 39.97 -23.79
C THR A 895 16.14 39.32 -25.13
N VAL A 896 16.46 38.03 -25.25
CA VAL A 896 15.94 37.16 -26.32
C VAL A 896 14.98 36.17 -25.66
N ASP A 897 13.68 36.36 -25.90
CA ASP A 897 12.61 35.51 -25.40
C ASP A 897 12.37 34.35 -26.40
N LEU A 898 12.62 33.10 -26.00
CA LEU A 898 12.44 31.95 -26.91
C LEU A 898 11.01 31.38 -26.94
N PRO A 899 10.19 31.42 -25.87
CA PRO A 899 8.77 31.04 -25.93
C PRO A 899 7.88 32.03 -26.70
N ALA A 900 7.96 33.34 -26.39
CA ALA A 900 7.27 34.39 -27.13
C ALA A 900 8.02 34.74 -28.44
N GLN A 901 9.18 34.12 -28.64
CA GLN A 901 10.03 34.20 -29.83
C GLN A 901 10.27 35.66 -30.23
N SER A 902 11.05 36.39 -29.43
CA SER A 902 11.36 37.80 -29.73
C SER A 902 12.69 38.32 -29.21
N VAL A 903 13.12 39.48 -29.70
CA VAL A 903 14.23 40.26 -29.15
C VAL A 903 13.74 41.63 -28.71
N ALA A 904 14.15 42.07 -27.52
CA ALA A 904 13.84 43.39 -26.99
C ALA A 904 15.01 43.99 -26.18
N ALA A 905 15.06 45.32 -26.12
CA ALA A 905 15.97 46.09 -25.26
C ALA A 905 15.20 47.26 -24.61
N PRO A 906 15.65 47.79 -23.46
CA PRO A 906 14.99 48.92 -22.81
C PRO A 906 14.85 50.13 -23.75
N GLY A 907 13.62 50.63 -23.90
CA GLY A 907 13.31 51.78 -24.78
C GLY A 907 12.97 51.42 -26.24
N LEU A 908 13.06 50.15 -26.64
CA LEU A 908 12.73 49.68 -28.00
C LEU A 908 11.52 48.73 -28.01
N ALA A 909 10.93 48.56 -29.20
CA ALA A 909 9.88 47.56 -29.43
C ALA A 909 10.45 46.14 -29.54
N ALA A 910 9.60 45.12 -29.38
CA ALA A 910 9.98 43.72 -29.51
C ALA A 910 9.76 43.19 -30.95
N TYR A 911 10.70 42.39 -31.45
CA TYR A 911 10.75 41.86 -32.83
C TYR A 911 10.55 40.32 -32.83
N HIS A 912 9.63 39.71 -33.62
CA HIS A 912 8.88 38.47 -33.24
C HIS A 912 8.82 37.21 -34.17
N PHE A 913 8.43 36.04 -33.60
CA PHE A 913 8.03 34.71 -34.16
C PHE A 913 7.04 33.93 -33.15
N ALA A 914 6.60 32.63 -33.26
CA ALA A 914 5.50 32.00 -32.39
C ALA A 914 5.27 30.42 -32.37
N ILE A 915 4.48 29.83 -31.39
CA ILE A 915 3.86 28.43 -31.34
C ILE A 915 2.62 28.22 -30.37
N ASP A 916 1.97 27.02 -30.29
CA ASP A 916 0.65 26.70 -29.65
C ASP A 916 0.48 25.40 -28.72
N GLY A 917 -0.57 24.51 -28.83
CA GLY A 917 -0.80 23.24 -28.03
C GLY A 917 -2.25 22.75 -27.68
N PHE A 918 -2.44 21.57 -27.01
CA PHE A 918 -3.75 20.86 -26.76
C PHE A 918 -4.04 19.97 -25.44
N SER A 919 -4.13 20.43 -24.14
CA SER A 919 -4.79 19.66 -23.00
C SER A 919 -5.79 20.30 -21.90
N LYS A 920 -6.80 21.12 -22.23
CA LYS A 920 -7.80 21.99 -21.52
C LYS A 920 -9.21 21.47 -21.10
N LYS A 921 -9.57 20.23 -20.77
CA LYS A 921 -11.00 19.80 -20.70
C LYS A 921 -11.30 18.49 -19.94
N LEU A 922 -12.17 18.52 -18.91
CA LEU A 922 -12.95 17.39 -18.29
C LEU A 922 -13.84 17.86 -17.08
N LEU A 923 -14.31 17.02 -16.11
CA LEU A 923 -14.62 17.37 -14.66
C LEU A 923 -16.10 17.30 -14.06
N ARG A 924 -17.07 16.41 -14.43
CA ARG A 924 -18.48 16.31 -13.86
C ARG A 924 -18.87 14.83 -13.53
N ALA A 925 -20.09 14.39 -13.19
CA ALA A 925 -20.58 14.09 -11.81
C ALA A 925 -20.19 12.67 -11.27
N GLY A 926 -20.90 11.97 -10.36
CA GLY A 926 -20.62 10.57 -9.94
C GLY A 926 -21.06 10.17 -8.51
N TYR A 927 -21.23 8.86 -8.23
CA TYR A 927 -21.76 8.30 -6.94
C TYR A 927 -21.26 6.83 -6.63
N ASP A 928 -22.11 5.92 -6.10
CA ASP A 928 -21.85 4.71 -5.24
C ASP A 928 -22.49 3.38 -5.78
N GLU A 929 -22.51 2.22 -5.05
CA GLU A 929 -23.49 1.06 -5.07
C GLU A 929 -22.94 -0.38 -4.76
N LEU A 930 -22.28 -0.70 -3.63
CA LEU A 930 -21.52 -1.99 -3.57
C LEU A 930 -22.26 -3.35 -3.32
N ASP A 931 -23.55 -3.42 -2.98
CA ASP A 931 -24.12 -4.67 -2.46
C ASP A 931 -24.71 -5.68 -3.48
N LEU A 932 -25.03 -5.30 -4.72
CA LEU A 932 -25.77 -6.20 -5.65
C LEU A 932 -24.90 -7.30 -6.34
N THR A 933 -23.58 -7.17 -6.28
CA THR A 933 -22.59 -7.92 -7.10
C THR A 933 -22.48 -9.38 -6.69
N LEU A 934 -22.72 -9.66 -5.42
CA LEU A 934 -22.49 -10.98 -4.84
C LEU A 934 -23.53 -12.02 -5.31
N SER A 935 -24.49 -11.61 -6.14
CA SER A 935 -25.39 -12.51 -6.89
C SER A 935 -24.83 -12.95 -8.27
N LEU A 936 -23.77 -12.31 -8.77
CA LEU A 936 -23.36 -12.32 -10.19
C LEU A 936 -22.04 -13.07 -10.47
N ALA A 937 -21.55 -13.88 -9.53
CA ALA A 937 -20.21 -14.49 -9.57
C ALA A 937 -19.89 -15.33 -10.83
N GLY A 938 -20.90 -15.81 -11.57
CA GLY A 938 -20.71 -16.44 -12.88
C GLY A 938 -20.35 -15.45 -14.00
N ALA A 939 -21.11 -14.36 -14.14
CA ALA A 939 -20.89 -13.34 -15.17
C ALA A 939 -19.51 -12.67 -15.05
N ILE A 940 -19.03 -12.47 -13.81
CA ILE A 940 -17.69 -11.95 -13.52
C ILE A 940 -16.58 -12.83 -14.14
N ALA A 941 -16.73 -14.17 -14.10
CA ALA A 941 -15.75 -15.09 -14.66
C ALA A 941 -15.73 -15.04 -16.19
N ASP A 942 -16.90 -15.01 -16.83
CA ASP A 942 -17.02 -14.95 -18.30
C ASP A 942 -16.53 -13.61 -18.86
N PHE A 943 -16.86 -12.48 -18.21
CA PHE A 943 -16.34 -11.17 -18.56
C PHE A 943 -14.81 -11.10 -18.47
N SER A 944 -14.24 -11.64 -17.37
CA SER A 944 -12.79 -11.65 -17.16
C SER A 944 -12.05 -12.44 -18.25
N ALA A 945 -12.66 -13.49 -18.83
CA ALA A 945 -12.07 -14.25 -19.93
C ALA A 945 -12.15 -13.49 -21.27
N ALA A 946 -13.28 -12.82 -21.54
CA ALA A 946 -13.48 -12.02 -22.75
C ALA A 946 -12.55 -10.80 -22.81
N ALA A 947 -12.39 -10.08 -21.69
CA ALA A 947 -11.53 -8.91 -21.60
C ALA A 947 -10.05 -9.22 -21.90
N GLU A 948 -9.53 -10.33 -21.36
CA GLU A 948 -8.14 -10.77 -21.57
C GLU A 948 -7.87 -11.22 -23.02
N ALA A 949 -8.86 -11.81 -23.70
CA ALA A 949 -8.75 -12.16 -25.11
C ALA A 949 -8.72 -10.93 -26.03
N ALA A 950 -9.55 -9.92 -25.74
CA ALA A 950 -9.62 -8.69 -26.52
C ALA A 950 -8.35 -7.82 -26.36
N ARG A 951 -7.87 -7.65 -25.13
CA ARG A 951 -6.82 -6.69 -24.75
C ARG A 951 -5.62 -7.39 -24.06
N PRO A 952 -4.87 -8.28 -24.74
CA PRO A 952 -3.87 -9.12 -24.09
C PRO A 952 -2.66 -8.38 -23.51
N TRP A 953 -2.39 -7.14 -23.93
CA TRP A 953 -1.38 -6.27 -23.32
C TRP A 953 -1.75 -5.79 -21.89
N LEU A 954 -2.98 -6.08 -21.43
CA LEU A 954 -3.41 -5.83 -20.05
C LEU A 954 -2.82 -6.82 -19.05
N ARG A 955 -2.23 -7.95 -19.48
CA ARG A 955 -1.39 -8.78 -18.62
C ARG A 955 0.07 -8.30 -18.71
N PRO A 956 0.76 -8.02 -17.58
CA PRO A 956 2.18 -7.70 -17.60
C PRO A 956 3.00 -8.81 -18.26
N GLU A 957 3.88 -8.47 -19.20
CA GLU A 957 4.78 -9.45 -19.80
C GLU A 957 5.73 -10.01 -18.74
N THR A 958 5.58 -11.31 -18.41
CA THR A 958 6.55 -12.06 -17.59
C THR A 958 7.79 -12.39 -18.43
N THR A 959 8.48 -11.34 -18.89
CA THR A 959 9.71 -11.48 -19.67
C THR A 959 10.80 -12.15 -18.83
N GLY A 960 11.47 -13.17 -19.38
CA GLY A 960 12.66 -13.78 -18.78
C GLY A 960 13.88 -12.86 -18.69
N ALA A 961 13.73 -11.58 -19.02
CA ALA A 961 14.70 -10.51 -18.76
C ALA A 961 14.55 -9.91 -17.35
N MET A 962 13.44 -10.16 -16.65
CA MET A 962 13.38 -10.01 -15.21
C MET A 962 13.60 -11.38 -14.56
N GLY A 963 14.65 -11.48 -13.73
CA GLY A 963 14.74 -12.55 -12.74
C GLY A 963 13.47 -12.55 -11.89
N PRO A 964 13.02 -13.72 -11.40
CA PRO A 964 11.66 -13.89 -10.91
C PRO A 964 11.29 -12.84 -9.88
N LEU A 965 10.31 -11.98 -10.22
CA LEU A 965 9.48 -11.32 -9.21
C LEU A 965 9.00 -12.41 -8.26
N ALA A 966 9.15 -12.18 -6.96
CA ALA A 966 8.89 -13.15 -5.91
C ALA A 966 7.39 -13.39 -5.72
N ARG A 967 6.73 -13.91 -6.76
CA ARG A 967 5.39 -14.48 -6.71
C ARG A 967 5.38 -15.59 -5.67
N VAL A 968 4.93 -15.27 -4.46
CA VAL A 968 4.77 -16.23 -3.38
C VAL A 968 3.72 -17.25 -3.83
N ARG A 969 4.21 -18.41 -4.30
CA ARG A 969 3.35 -19.44 -4.89
C ARG A 969 2.53 -20.09 -3.79
N ARG A 970 1.21 -20.23 -4.03
CA ARG A 970 0.32 -21.03 -3.17
C ARG A 970 0.79 -22.50 -3.14
N SER A 971 1.57 -22.88 -2.14
CA SER A 971 1.56 -24.26 -1.64
C SER A 971 0.24 -24.49 -0.90
N GLN A 972 -0.31 -25.70 -0.99
CA GLN A 972 -1.69 -25.98 -0.56
C GLN A 972 -1.77 -26.15 0.96
N VAL A 973 -2.66 -25.39 1.62
CA VAL A 973 -3.03 -25.63 3.02
C VAL A 973 -3.88 -26.91 3.08
N ALA A 974 -3.23 -28.05 3.29
CA ALA A 974 -3.90 -29.32 3.51
C ALA A 974 -4.49 -29.36 4.94
N LEU A 975 -5.82 -29.49 5.03
CA LEU A 975 -6.54 -29.58 6.32
C LEU A 975 -6.17 -30.86 7.09
N GLY A 976 -5.34 -30.71 8.13
CA GLY A 976 -5.02 -31.78 9.07
C GLY A 976 -6.25 -32.22 9.88
N ARG A 977 -6.48 -33.54 9.96
CA ARG A 977 -7.73 -34.18 10.46
C ARG A 977 -8.21 -33.81 11.89
N ASN A 978 -7.41 -33.12 12.70
CA ASN A 978 -7.68 -32.89 14.13
C ASN A 978 -7.93 -31.42 14.53
N GLY A 979 -8.04 -30.47 13.58
CA GLY A 979 -8.69 -29.17 13.82
C GLY A 979 -8.05 -28.24 14.88
N ALA A 980 -6.72 -28.26 15.04
CA ALA A 980 -5.99 -27.35 15.93
C ALA A 980 -5.15 -26.32 15.15
N LEU A 981 -5.13 -25.06 15.61
CA LEU A 981 -4.28 -24.00 15.05
C LEU A 981 -2.81 -24.20 15.45
N VAL A 982 -1.89 -23.96 14.52
CA VAL A 982 -0.43 -23.95 14.74
C VAL A 982 0.10 -22.52 14.65
N GLY A 983 1.04 -22.17 15.54
CA GLY A 983 1.44 -20.78 15.83
C GLY A 983 2.54 -20.16 14.93
N PRO A 984 2.86 -18.87 15.17
CA PRO A 984 3.52 -17.99 14.19
C PRO A 984 5.07 -17.97 14.28
N PHE A 985 5.73 -19.13 14.12
CA PHE A 985 7.20 -19.25 14.31
C PHE A 985 7.92 -20.04 13.19
N PHE A 986 7.38 -20.00 11.96
CA PHE A 986 7.73 -20.92 10.88
C PHE A 986 7.86 -20.22 9.51
N GLU A 987 8.82 -20.66 8.70
CA GLU A 987 9.18 -20.15 7.38
C GLU A 987 9.57 -21.33 6.46
N GLU A 988 9.08 -21.34 5.22
CA GLU A 988 9.51 -22.30 4.19
C GLU A 988 10.51 -21.56 3.28
N LEU A 989 11.80 -21.91 3.38
CA LEU A 989 12.89 -21.21 2.70
C LEU A 989 12.92 -21.53 1.19
N ASP A 990 12.63 -22.78 0.83
CA ASP A 990 12.47 -23.19 -0.57
C ASP A 990 11.66 -24.49 -0.72
N TYR A 991 11.06 -24.67 -1.89
CA TYR A 991 10.24 -25.83 -2.25
C TYR A 991 10.59 -26.33 -3.65
N ARG A 992 10.83 -27.64 -3.79
CA ARG A 992 11.24 -28.30 -5.05
C ARG A 992 10.48 -29.62 -5.25
N PRO A 993 9.57 -29.74 -6.23
CA PRO A 993 8.92 -31.01 -6.53
C PRO A 993 9.92 -32.00 -7.15
N THR A 994 10.00 -33.22 -6.62
CA THR A 994 10.85 -34.30 -7.16
C THR A 994 10.02 -35.56 -7.47
N PRO A 995 10.55 -36.53 -8.25
CA PRO A 995 9.83 -37.76 -8.58
C PRO A 995 9.42 -38.61 -7.37
N ILE A 996 10.17 -38.55 -6.27
CA ILE A 996 9.89 -39.31 -5.04
C ILE A 996 9.06 -38.52 -4.00
N GLY A 997 8.64 -37.29 -4.35
CA GLY A 997 7.85 -36.40 -3.49
C GLY A 997 8.32 -34.95 -3.54
N ALA A 998 7.54 -34.05 -2.94
CA ALA A 998 7.92 -32.65 -2.83
C ALA A 998 8.98 -32.45 -1.73
N LEU A 999 10.16 -31.94 -2.09
CA LEU A 999 11.13 -31.48 -1.11
C LEU A 999 10.78 -30.07 -0.64
N SER A 1000 11.02 -29.83 0.65
CA SER A 1000 10.79 -28.53 1.29
C SER A 1000 11.88 -28.28 2.32
N LEU A 1001 12.57 -27.16 2.19
CA LEU A 1001 13.53 -26.62 3.15
C LEU A 1001 12.83 -25.59 4.03
N ARG A 1002 12.95 -25.74 5.36
CA ARG A 1002 12.18 -24.98 6.35
C ARG A 1002 13.10 -24.39 7.41
N ARG A 1003 12.75 -23.21 7.91
CA ARG A 1003 13.36 -22.56 9.08
C ARG A 1003 12.28 -22.26 10.11
N ARG A 1004 12.59 -22.49 11.38
CA ARG A 1004 11.74 -22.10 12.52
C ARG A 1004 12.58 -21.70 13.72
N ARG A 1005 12.05 -20.85 14.60
CA ARG A 1005 12.72 -20.51 15.87
C ARG A 1005 12.19 -21.40 16.97
N GLU A 1006 13.06 -22.21 17.57
CA GLU A 1006 12.71 -23.08 18.69
C GLU A 1006 12.75 -22.29 20.00
N LEU A 1007 11.59 -21.76 20.40
CA LEU A 1007 11.45 -20.85 21.55
C LEU A 1007 11.88 -21.47 22.89
N SER A 1008 11.86 -22.80 23.02
CA SER A 1008 12.32 -23.47 24.25
C SER A 1008 13.84 -23.48 24.43
N LEU A 1009 14.60 -23.22 23.35
CA LEU A 1009 16.06 -23.29 23.28
C LEU A 1009 16.70 -21.98 22.77
N ASP A 1010 15.88 -21.08 22.21
CA ASP A 1010 16.22 -19.86 21.48
C ASP A 1010 17.21 -20.03 20.30
N VAL A 1011 17.08 -21.14 19.56
CA VAL A 1011 17.87 -21.42 18.35
C VAL A 1011 17.03 -21.39 17.08
N GLU A 1012 17.65 -21.05 15.95
CA GLU A 1012 17.09 -21.38 14.62
C GLU A 1012 17.22 -22.88 14.35
N VAL A 1013 16.18 -23.47 13.77
CA VAL A 1013 16.13 -24.87 13.38
C VAL A 1013 15.85 -24.95 11.88
N TYR A 1014 16.74 -25.60 11.16
CA TYR A 1014 16.65 -25.87 9.73
C TYR A 1014 16.20 -27.32 9.53
N GLU A 1015 15.16 -27.55 8.73
CA GLU A 1015 14.51 -28.86 8.57
C GLU A 1015 14.27 -29.13 7.09
N ILE A 1016 14.58 -30.35 6.63
CA ILE A 1016 14.23 -30.81 5.27
C ILE A 1016 13.12 -31.85 5.38
N LYS A 1017 12.05 -31.65 4.62
CA LYS A 1017 10.93 -32.59 4.46
C LYS A 1017 10.88 -33.17 3.06
N LEU A 1018 10.41 -34.41 2.96
CA LEU A 1018 9.98 -35.05 1.71
C LEU A 1018 8.51 -35.44 1.83
N GLY A 1019 7.65 -34.73 1.09
CA GLY A 1019 6.21 -34.73 1.34
C GLY A 1019 5.92 -34.35 2.79
N GLU A 1020 5.22 -35.22 3.52
CA GLU A 1020 4.95 -35.01 4.94
C GLU A 1020 5.96 -35.63 5.90
N ALA A 1021 6.93 -36.41 5.43
CA ALA A 1021 8.00 -36.96 6.26
C ALA A 1021 9.06 -35.90 6.55
N PHE A 1022 9.63 -35.92 7.76
CA PHE A 1022 10.88 -35.21 8.07
C PHE A 1022 12.05 -36.11 7.69
N LEU A 1023 12.93 -35.64 6.81
CA LEU A 1023 14.19 -36.33 6.54
C LEU A 1023 15.21 -36.02 7.64
N MET A 1024 15.29 -34.74 8.08
CA MET A 1024 16.36 -34.24 8.95
C MET A 1024 16.03 -32.87 9.57
N SER A 1025 16.71 -32.55 10.67
CA SER A 1025 16.54 -31.32 11.45
C SER A 1025 17.84 -30.94 12.17
N SER A 1026 18.25 -29.68 12.13
CA SER A 1026 19.50 -29.18 12.73
C SER A 1026 19.55 -29.24 14.26
N LEU A 1027 18.52 -29.78 14.92
CA LEU A 1027 18.52 -30.10 16.35
C LEU A 1027 19.19 -31.45 16.67
N PHE A 1028 19.39 -32.34 15.69
CA PHE A 1028 19.71 -33.76 15.93
C PHE A 1028 20.99 -34.23 15.23
N THR A 1029 22.02 -33.38 15.20
CA THR A 1029 23.25 -33.57 14.42
C THR A 1029 24.31 -34.47 15.08
N ALA A 1030 24.06 -34.94 16.31
CA ALA A 1030 25.03 -35.68 17.10
C ALA A 1030 25.47 -37.02 16.46
N SER A 1031 24.61 -37.64 15.66
CA SER A 1031 24.84 -38.92 14.99
C SER A 1031 25.42 -38.78 13.58
N GLU A 1032 25.02 -37.75 12.82
CA GLU A 1032 25.69 -37.28 11.60
C GLU A 1032 27.21 -37.06 11.86
N VAL A 1033 27.51 -36.28 12.91
CA VAL A 1033 28.89 -36.01 13.36
C VAL A 1033 29.59 -37.26 13.90
N ALA A 1034 28.85 -38.22 14.47
CA ALA A 1034 29.42 -39.49 14.94
C ALA A 1034 29.75 -40.46 13.79
N LEU A 1035 28.93 -40.52 12.73
CA LEU A 1035 29.20 -41.30 11.52
C LEU A 1035 30.57 -40.91 10.93
N ALA A 1036 30.80 -39.61 10.75
CA ALA A 1036 32.08 -39.07 10.30
C ALA A 1036 33.24 -39.48 11.22
N ARG A 1037 33.14 -39.19 12.52
CA ARG A 1037 34.25 -39.38 13.47
C ARG A 1037 34.59 -40.85 13.71
N LEU A 1038 33.58 -41.72 13.85
CA LEU A 1038 33.79 -43.15 14.09
C LEU A 1038 34.24 -43.87 12.79
N GLY A 1039 33.70 -43.46 11.63
CA GLY A 1039 34.13 -43.96 10.33
C GLY A 1039 35.60 -43.68 10.03
N LEU A 1040 36.07 -42.46 10.31
CA LEU A 1040 37.48 -42.10 10.17
C LEU A 1040 38.36 -42.78 11.23
N ALA A 1041 37.94 -42.83 12.49
CA ALA A 1041 38.69 -43.50 13.57
C ALA A 1041 38.82 -45.03 13.38
N ALA A 1042 37.93 -45.65 12.59
CA ALA A 1042 37.98 -47.07 12.24
C ALA A 1042 39.05 -47.40 11.17
N LEU A 1043 39.58 -46.41 10.46
CA LEU A 1043 40.58 -46.59 9.41
C LEU A 1043 41.88 -47.19 9.96
N THR A 1044 42.53 -48.01 9.14
CA THR A 1044 43.86 -48.54 9.47
C THR A 1044 44.90 -47.43 9.29
N PRO A 1045 45.71 -47.06 10.31
CA PRO A 1045 46.67 -45.95 10.19
C PRO A 1045 47.67 -46.14 9.05
N ARG A 1046 47.45 -45.44 7.94
CA ARG A 1046 48.42 -45.20 6.87
C ARG A 1046 48.94 -43.78 7.02
N GLY A 1047 50.26 -43.61 6.95
CA GLY A 1047 50.91 -42.29 7.09
C GLY A 1047 50.77 -41.40 5.86
N GLY A 1048 49.53 -41.12 5.44
CA GLY A 1048 49.20 -40.38 4.23
C GLY A 1048 47.74 -39.94 4.22
N ALA A 1049 47.35 -39.14 3.23
CA ALA A 1049 46.03 -38.53 3.20
C ALA A 1049 44.93 -39.47 2.68
N CYS A 1050 43.73 -39.28 3.21
CA CYS A 1050 42.55 -40.15 3.11
C CYS A 1050 41.55 -39.64 2.07
N ASP A 1051 41.03 -40.54 1.23
CA ASP A 1051 39.91 -40.26 0.32
C ASP A 1051 38.59 -40.77 0.90
N VAL A 1052 37.58 -39.90 0.96
CA VAL A 1052 36.28 -40.18 1.59
C VAL A 1052 35.12 -39.97 0.61
N VAL A 1053 34.13 -40.86 0.64
CA VAL A 1053 32.81 -40.64 0.05
C VAL A 1053 31.78 -40.52 1.17
N VAL A 1054 30.89 -39.53 1.08
CA VAL A 1054 29.67 -39.45 1.87
C VAL A 1054 28.48 -39.62 0.91
N GLY A 1055 27.62 -40.60 1.15
CA GLY A 1055 26.31 -40.69 0.52
C GLY A 1055 25.28 -39.94 1.37
N GLY A 1056 24.53 -39.01 0.76
CA GLY A 1056 23.61 -38.10 1.44
C GLY A 1056 24.31 -36.80 1.82
N LEU A 1057 23.84 -35.66 1.29
CA LEU A 1057 24.38 -34.33 1.62
C LEU A 1057 23.58 -33.69 2.76
N GLY A 1058 22.25 -33.81 2.69
CA GLY A 1058 21.35 -33.45 3.78
C GLY A 1058 21.43 -31.99 4.25
N LEU A 1059 21.81 -31.77 5.52
CA LEU A 1059 22.10 -30.45 6.09
C LEU A 1059 23.61 -30.12 6.13
N GLY A 1060 24.46 -31.02 5.64
CA GLY A 1060 25.91 -30.83 5.52
C GLY A 1060 26.76 -31.26 6.72
N TYR A 1061 26.17 -31.65 7.87
CA TYR A 1061 26.93 -31.91 9.11
C TYR A 1061 27.90 -33.09 9.01
N THR A 1062 27.51 -34.20 8.37
CA THR A 1062 28.40 -35.35 8.11
C THR A 1062 29.58 -34.94 7.22
N ALA A 1063 29.32 -34.17 6.16
CA ALA A 1063 30.37 -33.65 5.27
C ALA A 1063 31.34 -32.69 5.99
N GLN A 1064 30.82 -31.77 6.81
CA GLN A 1064 31.64 -30.84 7.59
C GLN A 1064 32.51 -31.59 8.62
N ALA A 1065 31.93 -32.57 9.32
CA ALA A 1065 32.64 -33.36 10.31
C ALA A 1065 33.76 -34.23 9.69
N VAL A 1066 33.63 -34.63 8.42
CA VAL A 1066 34.71 -35.25 7.64
C VAL A 1066 35.80 -34.23 7.31
N LEU A 1067 35.45 -33.04 6.79
CA LEU A 1067 36.43 -32.00 6.42
C LEU A 1067 37.22 -31.46 7.61
N GLN A 1068 36.68 -31.52 8.83
CA GLN A 1068 37.37 -31.17 10.08
C GLN A 1068 38.56 -32.09 10.40
N ALA A 1069 38.64 -33.29 9.81
CA ALA A 1069 39.78 -34.19 9.99
C ALA A 1069 40.96 -33.80 9.08
N PRO A 1070 42.14 -33.47 9.63
CA PRO A 1070 43.29 -32.99 8.85
C PRO A 1070 43.89 -34.05 7.92
N GLU A 1071 43.62 -35.34 8.16
CA GLU A 1071 44.02 -36.45 7.29
C GLU A 1071 43.22 -36.54 5.98
N VAL A 1072 42.06 -35.87 5.85
CA VAL A 1072 41.22 -35.97 4.65
C VAL A 1072 41.79 -35.13 3.50
N ALA A 1073 42.18 -35.81 2.42
CA ALA A 1073 42.66 -35.22 1.17
C ALA A 1073 41.53 -34.82 0.23
N SER A 1074 40.51 -35.67 0.08
CA SER A 1074 39.34 -35.35 -0.74
C SER A 1074 38.06 -35.99 -0.21
N LEU A 1075 36.96 -35.26 -0.37
CA LEU A 1075 35.60 -35.64 -0.01
C LEU A 1075 34.71 -35.54 -1.24
N LEU A 1076 34.09 -36.66 -1.62
CA LEU A 1076 32.99 -36.69 -2.57
C LEU A 1076 31.68 -36.83 -1.79
N VAL A 1077 30.76 -35.87 -1.94
CA VAL A 1077 29.39 -36.03 -1.41
C VAL A 1077 28.47 -36.39 -2.58
N VAL A 1078 27.86 -37.57 -2.51
CA VAL A 1078 26.93 -38.10 -3.52
C VAL A 1078 25.51 -37.88 -3.02
N GLU A 1079 24.72 -37.14 -3.79
CA GLU A 1079 23.35 -36.78 -3.44
C GLU A 1079 22.44 -36.98 -4.64
N ALA A 1080 21.37 -37.75 -4.46
CA ALA A 1080 20.38 -38.04 -5.50
C ALA A 1080 19.42 -36.86 -5.72
N LEU A 1081 19.26 -36.04 -4.69
CA LEU A 1081 18.34 -34.90 -4.65
C LEU A 1081 19.08 -33.62 -5.03
N GLU A 1082 19.21 -33.37 -6.33
CA GLU A 1082 19.84 -32.15 -6.88
C GLU A 1082 19.40 -30.83 -6.20
N PRO A 1083 18.12 -30.62 -5.82
CA PRO A 1083 17.71 -29.52 -4.93
C PRO A 1083 18.56 -29.30 -3.68
N VAL A 1084 18.96 -30.37 -2.97
CA VAL A 1084 19.75 -30.30 -1.74
C VAL A 1084 21.17 -29.82 -2.02
N ILE A 1085 21.72 -30.18 -3.19
CA ILE A 1085 23.01 -29.68 -3.68
C ILE A 1085 22.91 -28.18 -3.98
N ASP A 1086 21.85 -27.76 -4.65
CA ASP A 1086 21.65 -26.35 -5.01
C ASP A 1086 21.41 -25.47 -3.78
N TRP A 1087 20.68 -25.95 -2.76
CA TRP A 1087 20.50 -25.23 -1.49
C TRP A 1087 21.84 -24.96 -0.75
N HIS A 1088 22.84 -25.82 -0.92
CA HIS A 1088 24.20 -25.56 -0.42
C HIS A 1088 24.94 -24.53 -1.29
N ARG A 1089 24.84 -24.63 -2.62
CA ARG A 1089 25.49 -23.70 -3.58
C ARG A 1089 24.93 -22.28 -3.50
N GLU A 1090 23.61 -22.15 -3.38
CA GLU A 1090 22.89 -20.87 -3.21
C GLU A 1090 23.09 -20.29 -1.81
N GLY A 1091 23.55 -21.10 -0.85
CA GLY A 1091 23.80 -20.68 0.53
C GLY A 1091 22.54 -20.48 1.37
N LEU A 1092 21.47 -21.22 1.05
CA LEU A 1092 20.22 -21.29 1.84
C LEU A 1092 20.40 -22.14 3.11
N LEU A 1093 21.36 -23.07 3.09
CA LEU A 1093 21.76 -23.89 4.24
C LEU A 1093 23.01 -23.32 4.93
N PRO A 1094 23.09 -23.29 6.29
CA PRO A 1094 24.17 -22.65 7.03
C PRO A 1094 25.58 -23.11 6.65
N LEU A 1095 25.76 -24.40 6.37
CA LEU A 1095 27.04 -25.00 5.99
C LEU A 1095 27.36 -24.88 4.49
N GLY A 1096 26.41 -24.45 3.66
CA GLY A 1096 26.55 -24.40 2.20
C GLY A 1096 27.78 -23.64 1.73
N ARG A 1097 28.04 -22.47 2.29
CA ARG A 1097 29.18 -21.62 1.92
C ARG A 1097 30.54 -22.20 2.35
N GLU A 1098 30.59 -22.95 3.44
CA GLU A 1098 31.81 -23.61 3.92
C GLU A 1098 32.13 -24.82 3.04
N LEU A 1099 31.14 -25.70 2.83
CA LEU A 1099 31.27 -26.92 2.03
C LEU A 1099 31.52 -26.64 0.53
N CYS A 1100 31.00 -25.55 -0.02
CA CYS A 1100 31.26 -25.16 -1.41
C CYS A 1100 32.61 -24.42 -1.60
N ALA A 1101 33.25 -23.97 -0.52
CA ALA A 1101 34.51 -23.22 -0.57
C ALA A 1101 35.74 -24.07 -0.24
N ASP A 1102 35.60 -25.19 0.46
CA ASP A 1102 36.70 -26.12 0.72
C ASP A 1102 37.10 -26.86 -0.58
N PRO A 1103 38.32 -26.68 -1.11
CA PRO A 1103 38.74 -27.27 -2.39
C PRO A 1103 38.90 -28.80 -2.32
N ARG A 1104 38.81 -29.42 -1.15
CA ARG A 1104 38.79 -30.88 -0.97
C ARG A 1104 37.39 -31.46 -1.21
N CYS A 1105 36.34 -30.65 -1.11
CA CYS A 1105 34.95 -31.06 -1.20
C CYS A 1105 34.44 -30.97 -2.63
N ARG A 1106 33.70 -31.98 -3.10
CA ARG A 1106 32.96 -31.92 -4.36
C ARG A 1106 31.64 -32.67 -4.26
N PHE A 1107 30.56 -32.02 -4.69
CA PHE A 1107 29.24 -32.61 -4.82
C PHE A 1107 29.07 -33.33 -6.16
N VAL A 1108 28.47 -34.52 -6.11
CA VAL A 1108 28.13 -35.37 -7.27
C VAL A 1108 26.62 -35.61 -7.24
N ALA A 1109 25.90 -35.11 -8.25
CA ALA A 1109 24.48 -35.38 -8.41
C ALA A 1109 24.30 -36.80 -8.97
N GLY A 1110 23.59 -37.67 -8.23
CA GLY A 1110 23.32 -39.05 -8.66
C GLY A 1110 22.92 -39.98 -7.53
N ASP A 1111 22.28 -41.10 -7.88
CA ASP A 1111 21.93 -42.16 -6.93
C ASP A 1111 23.19 -42.88 -6.42
N PHE A 1112 23.45 -42.75 -5.12
CA PHE A 1112 24.54 -43.43 -4.42
C PHE A 1112 24.45 -44.96 -4.56
N PHE A 1113 23.25 -45.55 -4.52
CA PHE A 1113 23.08 -47.00 -4.55
C PHE A 1113 23.34 -47.59 -5.95
N ALA A 1114 22.91 -46.90 -7.01
CA ALA A 1114 23.32 -47.22 -8.38
C ALA A 1114 24.84 -47.09 -8.57
N LEU A 1115 25.45 -46.00 -8.08
CA LEU A 1115 26.91 -45.79 -8.18
C LEU A 1115 27.72 -46.83 -7.38
N ALA A 1116 27.23 -47.26 -6.21
CA ALA A 1116 27.82 -48.35 -5.41
C ALA A 1116 27.60 -49.76 -6.01
N ALA A 1117 26.72 -49.90 -7.01
CA ALA A 1117 26.49 -51.14 -7.74
C ALA A 1117 27.19 -51.17 -9.11
N GLY A 1118 27.54 -50.01 -9.68
CA GLY A 1118 28.22 -49.87 -10.96
C GLY A 1118 29.74 -49.96 -10.85
N ALA A 1119 30.40 -50.61 -11.81
CA ALA A 1119 31.87 -50.80 -11.80
C ALA A 1119 32.69 -49.49 -11.85
N GLU A 1120 32.06 -48.37 -12.23
CA GLU A 1120 32.68 -47.04 -12.31
C GLU A 1120 32.74 -46.34 -10.94
N GLY A 1121 31.91 -46.71 -9.96
CA GLY A 1121 31.91 -46.13 -8.62
C GLY A 1121 31.52 -44.65 -8.56
N PHE A 1122 31.97 -43.96 -7.51
CA PHE A 1122 31.44 -42.65 -7.10
C PHE A 1122 32.09 -41.42 -7.76
N ASP A 1123 33.19 -41.60 -8.51
CA ASP A 1123 33.95 -40.48 -9.08
C ASP A 1123 33.82 -40.45 -10.62
N PRO A 1124 32.89 -39.66 -11.20
CA PRO A 1124 32.69 -39.60 -12.66
C PRO A 1124 33.89 -38.97 -13.41
N THR A 1125 34.87 -38.42 -12.71
CA THR A 1125 36.14 -37.92 -13.28
C THR A 1125 37.31 -38.89 -13.07
N ALA A 1126 37.13 -39.96 -12.29
CA ALA A 1126 38.08 -41.04 -12.13
C ALA A 1126 37.36 -42.41 -11.94
N PRO A 1127 36.68 -42.93 -12.99
CA PRO A 1127 35.96 -44.20 -12.91
C PRO A 1127 36.83 -45.35 -12.37
N GLY A 1128 36.28 -46.12 -11.43
CA GLY A 1128 36.96 -47.23 -10.75
C GLY A 1128 37.89 -46.82 -9.60
N ARG A 1129 37.99 -45.52 -9.27
CA ARG A 1129 38.77 -45.02 -8.12
C ARG A 1129 38.29 -45.66 -6.82
N ARG A 1130 39.22 -46.33 -6.11
CA ARG A 1130 38.98 -46.82 -4.75
C ARG A 1130 39.29 -45.76 -3.70
N VAL A 1131 38.47 -45.70 -2.67
CA VAL A 1131 38.56 -44.73 -1.55
C VAL A 1131 38.87 -45.43 -0.22
N ASP A 1132 39.27 -44.68 0.80
CA ASP A 1132 39.59 -45.23 2.12
C ASP A 1132 38.35 -45.39 3.00
N ALA A 1133 37.40 -44.45 2.92
CA ALA A 1133 36.11 -44.52 3.63
C ALA A 1133 34.91 -44.25 2.71
N VAL A 1134 33.82 -44.98 2.91
CA VAL A 1134 32.48 -44.66 2.39
C VAL A 1134 31.51 -44.59 3.58
N LEU A 1135 30.89 -43.44 3.78
CA LEU A 1135 29.97 -43.17 4.89
C LEU A 1135 28.58 -42.88 4.31
N VAL A 1136 27.54 -43.53 4.82
CA VAL A 1136 26.19 -43.43 4.25
C VAL A 1136 25.22 -42.86 5.29
N ASP A 1137 24.60 -41.75 4.89
CA ASP A 1137 23.62 -40.94 5.61
C ASP A 1137 22.32 -40.89 4.78
N ILE A 1138 21.92 -42.07 4.28
CA ILE A 1138 20.73 -42.30 3.43
C ILE A 1138 19.96 -43.50 4.00
N ASP A 1139 18.64 -43.43 3.91
CA ASP A 1139 17.67 -44.31 4.58
C ASP A 1139 17.69 -44.18 6.12
N HIS A 1140 16.60 -44.59 6.79
CA HIS A 1140 16.53 -44.52 8.26
C HIS A 1140 17.03 -45.80 8.92
N THR A 1141 16.75 -46.98 8.33
CA THR A 1141 17.31 -48.28 8.74
C THR A 1141 17.34 -49.22 7.52
N PRO A 1142 18.13 -50.31 7.53
CA PRO A 1142 18.10 -51.34 6.47
C PRO A 1142 16.73 -52.00 6.23
N ASP A 1143 15.81 -51.90 7.20
CA ASP A 1143 14.42 -52.40 7.12
C ASP A 1143 13.38 -51.26 6.96
N PHE A 1144 13.81 -49.99 6.96
CA PHE A 1144 12.97 -48.80 6.79
C PHE A 1144 13.66 -47.81 5.85
N LEU A 1145 13.51 -48.11 4.56
CA LEU A 1145 14.12 -47.42 3.42
C LEU A 1145 13.26 -46.24 2.98
N LEU A 1146 13.90 -45.21 2.41
CA LEU A 1146 13.22 -44.10 1.73
C LEU A 1146 12.73 -44.52 0.34
N ASP A 1147 13.47 -45.38 -0.37
CA ASP A 1147 12.98 -46.12 -1.53
C ASP A 1147 13.21 -47.63 -1.35
N THR A 1148 12.16 -48.42 -1.61
CA THR A 1148 12.20 -49.87 -1.70
C THR A 1148 13.24 -50.42 -2.69
N GLY A 1149 13.63 -49.64 -3.71
CA GLY A 1149 14.70 -49.99 -4.65
C GLY A 1149 16.08 -50.16 -3.99
N HIS A 1150 16.33 -49.50 -2.86
CA HIS A 1150 17.60 -49.61 -2.12
C HIS A 1150 17.77 -50.99 -1.47
N ALA A 1151 16.71 -51.81 -1.36
CA ALA A 1151 16.73 -53.08 -0.61
C ALA A 1151 17.76 -54.11 -1.10
N ASP A 1152 18.17 -54.04 -2.38
CA ASP A 1152 19.22 -54.92 -2.93
C ASP A 1152 20.65 -54.49 -2.57
N PHE A 1153 20.86 -53.26 -2.12
CA PHE A 1153 22.15 -52.79 -1.58
C PHE A 1153 22.45 -53.44 -0.22
N TYR A 1154 21.46 -53.44 0.69
CA TYR A 1154 21.59 -53.98 2.05
C TYR A 1154 21.63 -55.52 2.13
N ARG A 1155 21.64 -56.22 0.98
CA ARG A 1155 21.87 -57.67 0.88
C ARG A 1155 23.36 -57.97 0.70
N PRO A 1156 23.88 -59.16 1.07
CA PRO A 1156 25.32 -59.47 0.97
C PRO A 1156 25.93 -59.22 -0.41
N ALA A 1157 25.18 -59.44 -1.49
CA ALA A 1157 25.62 -59.17 -2.86
C ALA A 1157 25.79 -57.66 -3.18
N GLY A 1158 24.99 -56.78 -2.57
CA GLY A 1158 25.13 -55.33 -2.69
C GLY A 1158 26.29 -54.80 -1.86
N LEU A 1159 26.35 -55.20 -0.59
CA LEU A 1159 27.48 -54.92 0.31
C LEU A 1159 28.83 -55.39 -0.27
N THR A 1160 28.86 -56.53 -0.99
CA THR A 1160 30.07 -57.01 -1.68
C THR A 1160 30.51 -56.10 -2.84
N ARG A 1161 29.56 -55.48 -3.57
CA ARG A 1161 29.89 -54.49 -4.61
C ARG A 1161 30.48 -53.23 -3.98
N LEU A 1162 29.83 -52.70 -2.94
CA LEU A 1162 30.34 -51.58 -2.14
C LEU A 1162 31.77 -51.83 -1.63
N ALA A 1163 32.04 -53.01 -1.07
CA ALA A 1163 33.36 -53.39 -0.59
C ALA A 1163 34.45 -53.41 -1.69
N ALA A 1164 34.08 -53.56 -2.96
CA ALA A 1164 35.01 -53.48 -4.09
C ALA A 1164 35.46 -52.02 -4.40
N HIS A 1165 34.70 -51.01 -3.99
CA HIS A 1165 35.08 -49.60 -4.11
C HIS A 1165 35.98 -49.10 -2.96
N LEU A 1166 36.14 -49.90 -1.90
CA LEU A 1166 37.08 -49.60 -0.81
C LEU A 1166 38.49 -50.11 -1.13
N ARG A 1167 39.49 -49.40 -0.60
CA ARG A 1167 40.88 -49.88 -0.50
C ARG A 1167 40.97 -51.02 0.53
N PRO A 1168 41.98 -51.90 0.47
CA PRO A 1168 42.23 -52.87 1.54
C PRO A 1168 42.42 -52.16 2.89
N GLY A 1169 41.76 -52.63 3.95
CA GLY A 1169 41.75 -51.99 5.27
C GLY A 1169 40.90 -50.70 5.38
N GLY A 1170 40.14 -50.37 4.34
CA GLY A 1170 39.20 -49.24 4.28
C GLY A 1170 37.83 -49.56 4.90
N VAL A 1171 37.05 -48.51 5.20
CA VAL A 1171 35.87 -48.55 6.07
C VAL A 1171 34.58 -48.22 5.33
N PHE A 1172 33.53 -48.99 5.60
CA PHE A 1172 32.14 -48.63 5.37
C PHE A 1172 31.50 -48.19 6.71
N GLY A 1173 30.82 -47.04 6.70
CA GLY A 1173 29.97 -46.57 7.79
C GLY A 1173 28.54 -46.34 7.32
N LEU A 1174 27.55 -46.64 8.15
CA LEU A 1174 26.12 -46.39 7.89
C LEU A 1174 25.45 -45.82 9.14
N TRP A 1175 24.77 -44.68 8.99
CA TRP A 1175 23.88 -44.12 10.01
C TRP A 1175 22.56 -44.89 10.08
N SER A 1176 21.95 -44.96 11.27
CA SER A 1176 20.59 -45.46 11.42
C SER A 1176 19.88 -44.85 12.62
N ASN A 1177 18.60 -44.54 12.43
CA ASN A 1177 17.70 -44.00 13.45
C ASN A 1177 17.21 -45.06 14.48
N ALA A 1178 17.61 -46.33 14.34
CA ALA A 1178 17.25 -47.42 15.24
C ALA A 1178 18.38 -47.78 16.23
N PRO A 1179 18.08 -48.44 17.36
CA PRO A 1179 19.09 -49.10 18.21
C PRO A 1179 19.82 -50.24 17.48
N PRO A 1180 21.00 -50.69 17.97
CA PRO A 1180 21.82 -51.66 17.25
C PRO A 1180 21.15 -53.00 17.01
N GLU A 1181 21.08 -53.40 15.74
CA GLU A 1181 20.49 -54.66 15.31
C GLU A 1181 21.55 -55.76 15.08
N PRO A 1182 21.49 -56.90 15.79
CA PRO A 1182 22.46 -57.99 15.62
C PRO A 1182 22.43 -58.64 14.22
N ALA A 1183 21.28 -58.74 13.56
CA ALA A 1183 21.18 -59.45 12.28
C ALA A 1183 21.79 -58.66 11.12
N PHE A 1184 21.61 -57.33 11.06
CA PHE A 1184 22.36 -56.50 10.12
C PHE A 1184 23.87 -56.48 10.43
N THR A 1185 24.26 -56.44 11.71
CA THR A 1185 25.68 -56.52 12.11
C THR A 1185 26.34 -57.83 11.65
N ALA A 1186 25.64 -58.96 11.78
CA ALA A 1186 26.10 -60.25 11.24
C ALA A 1186 26.20 -60.24 9.71
N ARG A 1187 25.20 -59.68 9.01
CA ARG A 1187 25.18 -59.52 7.55
C ARG A 1187 26.35 -58.69 7.00
N LEU A 1188 26.86 -57.74 7.79
CA LEU A 1188 28.10 -57.02 7.48
C LEU A 1188 29.34 -57.90 7.71
N ALA A 1189 29.37 -58.69 8.78
CA ALA A 1189 30.48 -59.61 9.06
C ALA A 1189 30.62 -60.77 8.05
N ASP A 1190 29.54 -61.12 7.34
CA ASP A 1190 29.57 -62.07 6.21
C ASP A 1190 30.33 -61.52 4.98
N VAL A 1191 30.57 -60.20 4.90
CA VAL A 1191 31.14 -59.49 3.74
C VAL A 1191 32.45 -58.77 4.06
N PHE A 1192 32.56 -58.21 5.27
CA PHE A 1192 33.70 -57.41 5.73
C PHE A 1192 34.51 -58.16 6.79
N ALA A 1193 35.82 -57.94 6.84
CA ALA A 1193 36.73 -58.67 7.71
C ALA A 1193 36.50 -58.40 9.22
N THR A 1194 35.96 -57.23 9.55
CA THR A 1194 35.44 -56.89 10.88
C THR A 1194 34.23 -55.97 10.73
N ALA A 1195 33.12 -56.24 11.43
CA ALA A 1195 31.95 -55.36 11.49
C ALA A 1195 31.37 -55.29 12.91
N TRP A 1196 30.83 -54.13 13.28
CA TRP A 1196 30.20 -53.85 14.58
C TRP A 1196 29.21 -52.68 14.48
N ALA A 1197 28.56 -52.34 15.60
CA ALA A 1197 27.54 -51.30 15.67
C ALA A 1197 27.72 -50.45 16.95
N GLU A 1198 27.86 -49.14 16.77
CA GLU A 1198 28.09 -48.17 17.85
C GLU A 1198 26.79 -47.42 18.21
N PRO A 1199 26.25 -47.58 19.44
CA PRO A 1199 25.06 -46.86 19.89
C PRO A 1199 25.39 -45.42 20.28
N VAL A 1200 25.07 -44.47 19.41
CA VAL A 1200 25.24 -43.03 19.64
C VAL A 1200 24.08 -42.51 20.49
N ARG A 1201 24.40 -42.04 21.70
CA ARG A 1201 23.43 -41.52 22.68
C ARG A 1201 23.54 -40.01 22.81
N PHE A 1202 22.39 -39.32 22.80
CA PHE A 1202 22.32 -37.88 23.03
C PHE A 1202 20.99 -37.48 23.68
N ALA A 1203 20.99 -36.35 24.39
CA ALA A 1203 19.79 -35.79 24.98
C ALA A 1203 18.92 -35.10 23.91
N ASN A 1204 17.64 -35.45 23.82
CA ASN A 1204 16.69 -34.75 22.96
C ASN A 1204 16.16 -33.49 23.69
N PRO A 1205 16.51 -32.27 23.25
CA PRO A 1205 16.16 -31.05 23.97
C PRO A 1205 14.64 -30.77 23.92
N LEU A 1206 13.94 -31.21 22.86
CA LEU A 1206 12.48 -31.08 22.73
C LEU A 1206 11.70 -32.04 23.65
N GLN A 1207 12.38 -33.04 24.24
CA GLN A 1207 11.78 -34.00 25.18
C GLN A 1207 12.40 -33.85 26.59
N ALA A 1208 12.62 -32.60 27.02
CA ALA A 1208 13.18 -32.26 28.34
C ALA A 1208 14.52 -32.96 28.65
N GLY A 1209 15.35 -33.17 27.62
CA GLY A 1209 16.66 -33.82 27.74
C GLY A 1209 16.64 -35.35 27.75
N ARG A 1210 15.50 -35.99 27.46
CA ARG A 1210 15.38 -37.46 27.37
C ARG A 1210 16.43 -38.04 26.42
N GLU A 1211 17.17 -39.05 26.87
CA GLU A 1211 18.15 -39.75 26.04
C GLU A 1211 17.47 -40.46 24.85
N VAL A 1212 17.99 -40.21 23.66
CA VAL A 1212 17.71 -40.92 22.40
C VAL A 1212 18.96 -41.72 22.03
N THR A 1213 18.78 -42.91 21.48
CA THR A 1213 19.87 -43.75 20.94
C THR A 1213 19.62 -44.00 19.46
N GLN A 1214 20.62 -43.66 18.66
CA GLN A 1214 20.74 -44.02 17.23
C GLN A 1214 21.97 -44.91 17.06
N THR A 1215 22.20 -45.46 15.87
CA THR A 1215 23.32 -46.39 15.63
C THR A 1215 24.19 -45.93 14.47
N VAL A 1216 25.51 -46.06 14.62
CA VAL A 1216 26.46 -46.03 13.51
C VAL A 1216 27.00 -47.44 13.33
N TYR A 1217 26.62 -48.10 12.23
CA TYR A 1217 27.20 -49.39 11.85
C TYR A 1217 28.54 -49.16 11.16
N LEU A 1218 29.54 -49.98 11.49
CA LEU A 1218 30.90 -49.87 10.97
C LEU A 1218 31.38 -51.22 10.49
N ALA A 1219 31.99 -51.25 9.31
CA ALA A 1219 32.56 -52.45 8.72
C ALA A 1219 33.86 -52.11 7.99
N ARG A 1220 34.83 -53.03 7.98
CA ARG A 1220 36.17 -52.78 7.41
C ARG A 1220 36.64 -53.94 6.55
N THR A 1221 37.20 -53.63 5.39
CA THR A 1221 37.75 -54.63 4.46
C THR A 1221 39.03 -55.25 5.02
N ALA A 1222 39.43 -56.42 4.51
CA ALA A 1222 40.69 -57.04 4.88
C ALA A 1222 41.87 -56.10 4.54
N ALA A 1223 42.83 -55.99 5.47
CA ALA A 1223 44.09 -55.30 5.19
C ALA A 1223 44.88 -56.04 4.11
N GLU A 1224 45.70 -55.31 3.36
CA GLU A 1224 46.55 -55.88 2.32
C GLU A 1224 47.62 -56.78 2.96
N ALA A 1225 47.71 -58.04 2.51
CA ALA A 1225 48.73 -58.95 3.01
C ALA A 1225 50.11 -58.44 2.57
N ALA A 1226 51.01 -58.20 3.53
CA ALA A 1226 52.34 -57.68 3.24
C ALA A 1226 53.08 -58.59 2.24
N PRO A 1227 53.78 -58.04 1.23
CA PRO A 1227 54.53 -58.83 0.25
C PRO A 1227 55.48 -59.81 0.95
N GLY A 1228 55.26 -61.10 0.73
CA GLY A 1228 55.80 -62.14 1.61
C GLY A 1228 57.33 -62.21 1.64
N THR A 1229 57.91 -62.14 2.83
CA THR A 1229 59.30 -62.54 3.09
C THR A 1229 59.44 -64.04 2.81
N ALA A 1230 60.04 -64.38 1.68
CA ALA A 1230 60.14 -65.76 1.23
C ALA A 1230 61.30 -66.51 1.91
N GLN A 1231 60.98 -67.71 2.42
CA GLN A 1231 61.89 -68.81 2.81
C GLN A 1231 62.71 -68.64 4.12
N GLY A 1232 62.69 -69.71 4.94
CA GLY A 1232 63.37 -69.78 6.24
C GLY A 1232 63.02 -71.09 6.97
N THR A 1233 63.62 -72.21 6.56
CA THR A 1233 63.35 -73.57 7.05
C THR A 1233 63.70 -73.80 8.53
N ALA A 1234 62.86 -74.51 9.30
CA ALA A 1234 63.21 -75.79 9.97
C ALA A 1234 62.13 -76.30 10.97
N GLN A 1235 62.03 -77.63 11.08
CA GLN A 1235 61.82 -78.49 12.28
C GLN A 1235 61.07 -77.92 13.52
N GLY A 1236 60.09 -78.60 14.14
CA GLY A 1236 59.48 -79.93 13.88
C GLY A 1236 59.08 -80.65 15.18
N THR A 1237 58.13 -81.60 15.11
CA THR A 1237 57.66 -82.52 16.19
C THR A 1237 57.06 -81.88 17.47
N ALA A 1238 55.99 -82.42 18.08
CA ALA A 1238 55.21 -83.65 17.81
C ALA A 1238 53.71 -83.40 18.07
#